data_AF-A0A8H7S7Z8-F1
#
_entry.id   AF-A0A8H7S7Z8-F1
#
_cell.length_a   1.000
_cell.length_b   1.000
_cell.length_c   1.000
_cell.angle_alpha   90.00
_cell.angle_beta   90.00
_cell.angle_gamma   90.00
#
_symmetry.space_group_name_H-M   'P 1'
#
loop_
_entity.id
_entity.type
_entity.pdbx_description
1 polymer ?
#
loop_
_entity_poly.entity_id
_entity_poly.type
_entity_poly.pdbx_seq_one_letter_code
_entity_poly.pdbx_strand_id
1 'polypeptide(L)'
;MLDQFAILSKGGFVLWQKTFIPVMGSPIDALIKDVLIEERAGTNIFYKDSYALKWTFANEVDLVFVVAFQKILQLQYVDELLETVKQVFIKTFEQDIINNNGIDGDYNLFNDTFDTLLRQLEEKHSTNRQRAPRKFEQTKKYETTLKGSQEVNSPSSKSKSANSVSPAGIDQDEISKNIQALKLQSSPRTGSRAKKGRQQNSSKSPNINNDESSKKKKSQKQARTWEGQIARGEMESLDYSSKATMTSEEEAAQAAQLADPTKYGTINKDGVYEVLDVDQNNDNNEDDDDDEEEYDILQHHEEDKKTQNSTGGGMFSFFKNITGQRELTTDALDPVLSDMKEHLIKKNVASDIAEHLCQSVRTSLLGKKIGNWGRVSTMVRDSMEAALKRILTPKTSLDILRDVEQAKAERRPYVISFIGVNGVGKSTNLSKVCFWLLQNNYKVLIAACDTFRSGAVEQLRVHARNLRALQTSGQGSVELFERGYGKDSAGIAKEAISFATSNHFDVVLIDTAGRMQDNEPLMRALAKLVAVNNPDKIIFVGEALVGNEAVDQLTKFNQSLKDFSGLQNPRHIDGIILTKFDTIDDKVGAALSMTYITGQPIYFVGTGQTYTDLKNLRVSHVVNRRRLCTNYYTRHQPRLLTSLYQQQYYATRTANAVIDMTDRGLVANITSPDLIKKTESPTAIYCGVDPTANSLHLGNLVTLMGLLHFGIHGHQAIALVGGATGSIGDPSGRSTERVPLSAEVLDQNVAGIERQVHRFFKNGTAYAIGRGYSAKTKSPKVLNNYDWFSGMTALDFLGQIGRYARVNTMLAKESVKSRIESTQGISFTEFSYQLLQAYDFYYLYQNHDCRVQLGGSDQWGNITAGIDLIGKRRGSIDEEEKNNLDNRAFGITIPLLLTSSGEKFGKSAGNAVWLDETKTSYFDFYQFFMKTTDADVGKYLSMFTLLDKDQIAHIMNEHQKTPEKRKAQQVLADETTELVHGLDGVRKAQVATKVLFGGDIRTVSGQEIVGAFENDSSRMVKLDRNTVVGGNLDLIATLTKATRSKSEAQKLIKSGGMYLNNVRVNDPRHKISESDLIDSKVCVLRAGKASYHIVNIV
;
A
#
# COMPACT_ATOMS: atom_id res chain seq x y z
N MET A 1 -38.05 22.40 40.95
CA MET A 1 -36.65 22.70 41.39
C MET A 1 -35.64 22.73 40.24
N LEU A 2 -36.08 22.77 38.99
CA LEU A 2 -35.24 22.91 37.79
C LEU A 2 -35.00 24.40 37.52
N ASP A 3 -33.90 24.75 36.86
CA ASP A 3 -33.64 26.14 36.43
C ASP A 3 -34.13 26.36 34.98
N GLN A 4 -33.84 25.42 34.07
CA GLN A 4 -34.24 25.47 32.66
C GLN A 4 -34.40 24.05 32.04
N PHE A 5 -35.33 23.90 31.09
CA PHE A 5 -35.44 22.74 30.20
C PHE A 5 -35.50 23.23 28.74
N ALA A 6 -34.87 22.53 27.81
CA ALA A 6 -34.92 22.81 26.37
C ALA A 6 -35.04 21.53 25.54
N ILE A 7 -35.66 21.65 24.37
CA ILE A 7 -35.73 20.63 23.32
C ILE A 7 -35.07 21.26 22.09
N LEU A 8 -34.01 20.62 21.62
CA LEU A 8 -33.15 21.07 20.54
C LEU A 8 -33.26 20.08 19.36
N SER A 9 -33.11 20.57 18.14
CA SER A 9 -32.74 19.70 17.01
C SER A 9 -31.27 19.29 17.13
N LYS A 10 -30.86 18.18 16.49
CA LYS A 10 -29.45 17.77 16.40
C LYS A 10 -28.57 18.82 15.67
N GLY A 11 -29.19 19.71 14.90
CA GLY A 11 -28.54 20.89 14.30
C GLY A 11 -28.33 22.09 15.24
N GLY A 12 -28.76 22.02 16.49
CA GLY A 12 -28.58 23.06 17.51
C GLY A 12 -29.68 24.12 17.59
N PHE A 13 -30.69 24.09 16.71
CA PHE A 13 -31.86 24.98 16.81
C PHE A 13 -32.72 24.61 18.02
N VAL A 14 -33.09 25.60 18.84
CA VAL A 14 -34.03 25.46 19.95
C VAL A 14 -35.46 25.38 19.39
N LEU A 15 -36.13 24.25 19.57
CA LEU A 15 -37.52 24.06 19.11
C LEU A 15 -38.53 24.44 20.20
N TRP A 16 -38.20 24.13 21.45
CA TRP A 16 -38.97 24.53 22.62
C TRP A 16 -38.04 24.75 23.81
N GLN A 17 -38.34 25.72 24.66
CA GLN A 17 -37.63 25.91 25.92
C GLN A 17 -38.52 26.50 27.00
N LYS A 18 -38.24 26.17 28.26
CA LYS A 18 -38.91 26.73 29.43
C LYS A 18 -37.90 27.02 30.54
N THR A 19 -37.82 28.29 30.92
CA THR A 19 -36.90 28.80 31.93
C THR A 19 -37.69 29.18 33.18
N PHE A 20 -37.36 28.56 34.31
CA PHE A 20 -38.03 28.76 35.59
C PHE A 20 -37.31 29.77 36.48
N ILE A 21 -35.98 29.86 36.34
CA ILE A 21 -35.10 30.81 37.05
C ILE A 21 -34.16 31.42 36.02
N PRO A 22 -33.93 32.76 35.98
CA PRO A 22 -32.98 33.37 35.07
C PRO A 22 -31.57 32.78 35.23
N VAL A 23 -31.09 32.12 34.17
CA VAL A 23 -29.78 31.46 34.14
C VAL A 23 -28.69 32.48 33.84
N MET A 24 -27.60 32.45 34.60
CA MET A 24 -26.43 33.32 34.36
C MET A 24 -25.48 32.68 33.36
N GLY A 25 -25.21 33.38 32.25
CA GLY A 25 -24.50 32.82 31.09
C GLY A 25 -25.39 31.88 30.27
N SER A 26 -24.83 31.26 29.23
CA SER A 26 -25.53 30.28 28.39
C SER A 26 -24.94 28.87 28.54
N PRO A 27 -25.27 28.13 29.62
CA PRO A 27 -24.76 26.79 29.83
C PRO A 27 -25.31 25.77 28.81
N ILE A 28 -26.44 26.06 28.16
CA ILE A 28 -26.95 25.25 27.03
C ILE A 28 -26.08 25.47 25.79
N ASP A 29 -25.70 26.71 25.42
CA ASP A 29 -24.76 26.95 24.31
C ASP A 29 -23.40 26.30 24.60
N ALA A 30 -22.95 26.33 25.86
CA ALA A 30 -21.75 25.62 26.28
C ALA A 30 -21.89 24.10 26.13
N LEU A 31 -23.05 23.51 26.45
CA LEU A 31 -23.32 22.10 26.18
C LEU A 31 -23.34 21.79 24.67
N ILE A 32 -23.96 22.65 23.86
CA ILE A 32 -24.00 22.52 22.41
C ILE A 32 -22.56 22.52 21.84
N LYS A 33 -21.75 23.51 22.22
CA LYS A 33 -20.39 23.72 21.73
C LYS A 33 -19.38 22.70 22.27
N ASP A 34 -19.36 22.48 23.58
CA ASP A 34 -18.32 21.72 24.27
C ASP A 34 -18.63 20.21 24.32
N VAL A 35 -19.87 19.78 24.03
CA VAL A 35 -20.31 18.37 24.16
C VAL A 35 -21.11 17.84 22.97
N LEU A 36 -22.20 18.49 22.54
CA LEU A 36 -23.11 17.93 21.52
C LEU A 36 -22.49 17.96 20.12
N ILE A 37 -21.88 19.08 19.71
CA ILE A 37 -21.12 19.20 18.45
C ILE A 37 -19.90 18.28 18.44
N GLU A 38 -19.35 17.93 19.61
CA GLU A 38 -18.20 17.03 19.72
C GLU A 38 -18.58 15.53 19.74
N GLU A 39 -19.86 15.21 19.92
CA GLU A 39 -20.41 13.84 20.04
C GLU A 39 -19.58 12.95 21.00
N ARG A 40 -19.17 13.51 22.15
CA ARG A 40 -18.44 12.77 23.21
C ARG A 40 -19.39 11.88 24.01
N ALA A 41 -19.88 10.80 23.39
CA ALA A 41 -20.90 9.88 23.92
C ALA A 41 -20.45 8.97 25.10
N GLY A 42 -19.60 9.47 26.00
CA GLY A 42 -19.08 8.74 27.16
C GLY A 42 -19.67 9.14 28.52
N THR A 43 -20.35 10.29 28.64
CA THR A 43 -20.84 10.80 29.94
C THR A 43 -22.16 11.57 29.81
N ASN A 44 -23.21 11.12 30.49
CA ASN A 44 -24.56 11.72 30.42
C ASN A 44 -24.77 12.95 31.35
N ILE A 45 -23.69 13.54 31.87
CA ILE A 45 -23.73 14.74 32.72
C ILE A 45 -22.58 15.66 32.35
N PHE A 46 -22.88 16.94 32.12
CA PHE A 46 -21.94 18.02 31.90
C PHE A 46 -22.04 19.03 33.05
N TYR A 47 -20.92 19.64 33.44
CA TYR A 47 -20.89 20.64 34.50
C TYR A 47 -20.30 21.93 33.94
N LYS A 48 -21.08 23.01 34.00
CA LYS A 48 -20.65 24.36 33.63
C LYS A 48 -20.91 25.29 34.80
N ASP A 49 -19.84 25.85 35.36
CA ASP A 49 -19.86 26.76 36.50
C ASP A 49 -20.66 26.22 37.71
N SER A 50 -21.82 26.79 38.02
CA SER A 50 -22.72 26.37 39.11
C SER A 50 -23.78 25.33 38.69
N TYR A 51 -23.91 25.03 37.39
CA TYR A 51 -24.96 24.18 36.83
C TYR A 51 -24.47 22.77 36.49
N ALA A 52 -25.36 21.80 36.68
CA ALA A 52 -25.29 20.47 36.10
C ALA A 52 -26.30 20.38 34.96
N LEU A 53 -25.88 19.85 33.82
CA LEU A 53 -26.72 19.63 32.66
C LEU A 53 -26.78 18.13 32.37
N LYS A 54 -28.01 17.62 32.22
CA LYS A 54 -28.31 16.27 31.74
C LYS A 54 -29.04 16.37 30.41
N TRP A 55 -28.91 15.33 29.59
CA TRP A 55 -29.66 15.25 28.34
C TRP A 55 -29.99 13.79 27.99
N THR A 56 -30.97 13.62 27.10
CA THR A 56 -31.24 12.37 26.39
C THR A 56 -31.48 12.65 24.91
N PHE A 57 -31.25 11.66 24.06
CA PHE A 57 -31.43 11.74 22.61
C PHE A 57 -32.72 11.02 22.20
N ALA A 58 -33.37 11.56 21.16
CA ALA A 58 -34.39 10.90 20.38
C ALA A 58 -33.88 10.81 18.93
N ASN A 59 -33.05 9.81 18.66
CA ASN A 59 -32.41 9.59 17.36
C ASN A 59 -33.44 9.33 16.25
N GLU A 60 -34.59 8.76 16.62
CA GLU A 60 -35.76 8.48 15.79
C GLU A 60 -36.36 9.75 15.14
N VAL A 61 -36.07 10.94 15.69
CA VAL A 61 -36.51 12.26 15.21
C VAL A 61 -35.38 13.31 15.20
N ASP A 62 -34.12 12.88 15.39
CA ASP A 62 -32.93 13.73 15.55
C ASP A 62 -33.12 14.92 16.53
N LEU A 63 -33.74 14.67 17.70
CA LEU A 63 -33.91 15.66 18.78
C LEU A 63 -33.04 15.37 20.01
N VAL A 64 -32.72 16.43 20.76
CA VAL A 64 -31.98 16.40 22.03
C VAL A 64 -32.81 17.08 23.12
N PHE A 65 -33.08 16.37 24.20
CA PHE A 65 -33.83 16.88 25.36
C PHE A 65 -32.83 17.23 26.45
N VAL A 66 -32.75 18.50 26.85
CA VAL A 66 -31.72 19.05 27.75
C VAL A 66 -32.38 19.65 28.99
N VAL A 67 -31.80 19.39 30.16
CA VAL A 67 -32.26 19.95 31.44
C VAL A 67 -31.09 20.45 32.28
N ALA A 68 -31.20 21.70 32.76
CA ALA A 68 -30.23 22.37 33.58
C ALA A 68 -30.78 22.60 35.01
N PHE A 69 -29.95 22.24 36.00
CA PHE A 69 -30.26 22.41 37.42
C PHE A 69 -28.98 22.70 38.22
N GLN A 70 -29.09 23.41 39.34
CA GLN A 70 -27.94 23.73 40.20
C GLN A 70 -27.21 22.48 40.66
N LYS A 71 -25.87 22.47 40.57
CA LYS A 71 -24.99 21.33 40.86
C LYS A 71 -25.11 20.76 42.28
N ILE A 72 -25.66 21.53 43.22
CA ILE A 72 -25.92 21.13 44.61
C ILE A 72 -27.20 20.27 44.77
N LEU A 73 -28.08 20.23 43.77
CA LEU A 73 -29.38 19.57 43.84
C LEU A 73 -29.34 18.14 43.26
N GLN A 74 -29.52 17.12 44.12
CA GLN A 74 -29.70 15.74 43.69
C GLN A 74 -31.18 15.47 43.35
N LEU A 75 -31.59 15.85 42.14
CA LEU A 75 -32.96 15.69 41.64
C LEU A 75 -33.15 14.29 41.03
N GLN A 76 -33.55 13.32 41.87
CA GLN A 76 -33.72 11.91 41.50
C GLN A 76 -34.78 11.64 40.41
N TYR A 77 -35.65 12.61 40.12
CA TYR A 77 -36.70 12.51 39.10
C TYR A 77 -36.25 12.99 37.71
N VAL A 78 -35.04 13.53 37.55
CA VAL A 78 -34.60 14.14 36.28
C VAL A 78 -34.51 13.13 35.13
N ASP A 79 -34.03 11.92 35.39
CA ASP A 79 -33.90 10.90 34.33
C ASP A 79 -35.28 10.35 33.91
N GLU A 80 -36.21 10.24 34.86
CA GLU A 80 -37.61 9.89 34.59
C GLU A 80 -38.35 11.01 33.85
N LEU A 81 -38.09 12.28 34.20
CA LEU A 81 -38.64 13.45 33.53
C LEU A 81 -38.16 13.54 32.07
N LEU A 82 -36.85 13.37 31.82
CA LEU A 82 -36.29 13.40 30.47
C LEU A 82 -36.97 12.37 29.56
N GLU A 83 -37.10 11.12 30.00
CA GLU A 83 -37.76 10.07 29.20
C GLU A 83 -39.27 10.29 29.08
N THR A 84 -39.96 10.70 30.15
CA THR A 84 -41.41 10.97 30.10
C THR A 84 -41.73 12.13 29.15
N VAL A 85 -40.95 13.21 29.20
CA VAL A 85 -41.11 14.36 28.30
C VAL A 85 -40.78 13.97 26.86
N LYS A 86 -39.73 13.17 26.61
CA LYS A 86 -39.39 12.64 25.29
C LYS A 86 -40.57 11.89 24.66
N GLN A 87 -41.11 10.90 25.38
CA GLN A 87 -42.21 10.05 24.90
C GLN A 87 -43.49 10.86 24.62
N VAL A 88 -43.86 11.80 25.49
CA VAL A 88 -45.07 12.60 25.29
C VAL A 88 -44.89 13.67 24.20
N PHE A 89 -43.73 14.32 24.11
CA PHE A 89 -43.47 15.35 23.08
C PHE A 89 -43.51 14.75 21.68
N ILE A 90 -42.76 13.66 21.43
CA ILE A 90 -42.72 12.97 20.13
C ILE A 90 -44.13 12.53 19.72
N LYS A 91 -44.89 11.92 20.64
CA LYS A 91 -46.27 11.49 20.37
C LYS A 91 -47.25 12.64 20.12
N THR A 92 -46.99 13.83 20.66
CA THR A 92 -47.89 15.00 20.50
C THR A 92 -47.65 15.70 19.17
N PHE A 93 -46.40 15.82 18.73
CA PHE A 93 -45.99 16.59 17.55
C PHE A 93 -45.43 15.73 16.41
N GLU A 94 -45.74 14.42 16.37
CA GLU A 94 -45.18 13.47 15.38
C GLU A 94 -45.33 13.98 13.93
N GLN A 95 -46.48 14.58 13.60
CA GLN A 95 -46.76 15.12 12.27
C GLN A 95 -45.94 16.39 11.98
N ASP A 96 -45.82 17.33 12.93
CA ASP A 96 -45.11 18.59 12.73
C ASP A 96 -43.59 18.38 12.63
N ILE A 97 -43.08 17.43 13.41
CA ILE A 97 -41.70 16.96 13.36
C ILE A 97 -41.39 16.35 11.98
N ILE A 98 -42.27 15.48 11.46
CA ILE A 98 -42.07 14.79 10.17
C ILE A 98 -42.21 15.74 8.98
N ASN A 99 -43.20 16.63 8.96
CA ASN A 99 -43.55 17.40 7.76
C ASN A 99 -42.57 18.56 7.46
N ASN A 100 -42.02 19.22 8.49
CA ASN A 100 -41.19 20.43 8.35
C ASN A 100 -39.75 20.27 8.90
N ASN A 101 -39.20 19.04 8.91
CA ASN A 101 -37.91 18.71 9.56
C ASN A 101 -37.82 19.21 11.03
N GLY A 102 -38.96 19.30 11.72
CA GLY A 102 -39.07 19.82 13.08
C GLY A 102 -38.85 21.32 13.28
N ILE A 103 -38.61 22.14 12.24
CA ILE A 103 -38.23 23.55 12.42
C ILE A 103 -39.45 24.48 12.56
N ASP A 104 -40.51 24.25 11.80
CA ASP A 104 -41.59 25.22 11.56
C ASP A 104 -42.94 24.72 12.11
N GLY A 105 -43.01 24.55 13.43
CA GLY A 105 -44.19 24.05 14.16
C GLY A 105 -44.38 24.76 15.51
N ASP A 106 -45.64 24.94 15.95
CA ASP A 106 -45.95 25.68 17.20
C ASP A 106 -45.82 24.80 18.47
N TYR A 107 -44.59 24.49 18.83
CA TYR A 107 -44.29 23.71 20.04
C TYR A 107 -44.64 24.43 21.36
N ASN A 108 -45.05 25.71 21.33
CA ASN A 108 -45.47 26.44 22.53
C ASN A 108 -46.74 25.84 23.15
N LEU A 109 -47.55 25.12 22.36
CA LEU A 109 -48.70 24.34 22.83
C LEU A 109 -48.31 23.26 23.86
N PHE A 110 -47.03 22.87 23.95
CA PHE A 110 -46.54 21.91 24.94
C PHE A 110 -46.45 22.47 26.37
N ASN A 111 -46.54 23.78 26.56
CA ASN A 111 -46.24 24.44 27.84
C ASN A 111 -47.09 23.94 29.03
N ASP A 112 -48.39 23.72 28.82
CA ASP A 112 -49.31 23.24 29.86
C ASP A 112 -49.18 21.73 30.10
N THR A 113 -48.89 20.97 29.04
CA THR A 113 -48.58 19.55 29.12
C THR A 113 -47.31 19.31 29.93
N PHE A 114 -46.25 20.08 29.69
CA PHE A 114 -45.00 20.00 30.45
C PHE A 114 -45.20 20.31 31.93
N ASP A 115 -45.94 21.38 32.28
CA ASP A 115 -46.21 21.71 33.69
C ASP A 115 -47.05 20.64 34.38
N THR A 116 -47.97 20.00 33.65
CA THR A 116 -48.76 18.88 34.17
C THR A 116 -47.88 17.66 34.46
N LEU A 117 -46.99 17.30 33.52
CA LEU A 117 -46.03 16.20 33.70
C LEU A 117 -45.04 16.48 34.84
N LEU A 118 -44.49 17.70 34.90
CA LEU A 118 -43.54 18.10 35.95
C LEU A 118 -44.19 18.07 37.34
N ARG A 119 -45.42 18.59 37.50
CA ARG A 119 -46.16 18.51 38.76
C ARG A 119 -46.44 17.07 39.17
N GLN A 120 -46.92 16.23 38.25
CA GLN A 120 -47.17 14.80 38.55
C GLN A 120 -45.91 14.07 39.00
N LEU A 121 -44.75 14.37 38.41
CA LEU A 121 -43.47 13.78 38.82
C LEU A 121 -42.96 14.36 40.16
N GLU A 122 -43.05 15.66 40.39
CA GLU A 122 -42.68 16.27 41.67
C GLU A 122 -43.62 15.81 42.82
N GLU A 123 -44.92 15.55 42.55
CA GLU A 123 -45.87 14.93 43.48
C GLU A 123 -45.57 13.43 43.75
N LYS A 124 -45.28 12.65 42.70
CA LYS A 124 -44.88 11.23 42.79
C LYS A 124 -43.60 11.03 43.61
N HIS A 125 -42.63 11.93 43.49
CA HIS A 125 -41.38 11.87 44.25
C HIS A 125 -41.48 12.51 45.65
N SER A 126 -42.32 13.54 45.85
CA SER A 126 -42.55 14.13 47.17
C SER A 126 -43.40 13.24 48.09
N THR A 127 -44.39 12.52 47.56
CA THR A 127 -45.14 11.48 48.31
C THR A 127 -44.22 10.32 48.73
N ASN A 128 -43.24 9.94 47.91
CA ASN A 128 -42.18 9.00 48.32
C ASN A 128 -41.28 9.58 49.42
N ARG A 129 -40.96 10.90 49.41
CA ARG A 129 -40.26 11.57 50.52
C ARG A 129 -41.05 11.59 51.83
N GLN A 130 -42.39 11.58 51.79
CA GLN A 130 -43.23 11.57 52.99
C GLN A 130 -43.35 10.20 53.68
N ARG A 131 -42.82 9.12 53.10
CA ARG A 131 -42.67 7.84 53.81
C ARG A 131 -41.54 7.94 54.84
N ALA A 132 -41.91 8.35 56.06
CA ALA A 132 -41.03 8.30 57.22
C ALA A 132 -40.35 6.91 57.32
N PRO A 133 -39.04 6.86 57.62
CA PRO A 133 -38.29 5.60 57.61
C PRO A 133 -38.88 4.62 58.62
N ARG A 134 -39.15 3.39 58.17
CA ARG A 134 -39.60 2.31 59.05
C ARG A 134 -38.62 2.15 60.20
N LYS A 135 -39.12 2.06 61.43
CA LYS A 135 -38.29 1.75 62.60
C LYS A 135 -37.47 0.49 62.33
N PHE A 136 -36.22 0.47 62.79
CA PHE A 136 -35.26 -0.61 62.54
C PHE A 136 -35.84 -2.01 62.88
N GLU A 137 -36.62 -2.07 63.97
CA GLU A 137 -37.39 -3.21 64.47
C GLU A 137 -38.31 -3.86 63.42
N GLN A 138 -38.84 -3.07 62.48
CA GLN A 138 -39.75 -3.52 61.42
C GLN A 138 -39.03 -3.93 60.13
N THR A 139 -37.71 -4.09 60.17
CA THR A 139 -36.90 -4.55 59.02
C THR A 139 -36.52 -6.01 59.18
N LYS A 140 -36.54 -6.79 58.08
CA LYS A 140 -36.09 -8.21 58.09
C LYS A 140 -34.65 -8.39 58.62
N LYS A 141 -33.82 -7.34 58.59
CA LYS A 141 -32.48 -7.36 59.21
C LYS A 141 -32.56 -7.53 60.73
N TYR A 142 -33.51 -6.90 61.41
CA TYR A 142 -33.66 -7.00 62.87
C TYR A 142 -33.99 -8.43 63.34
N GLU A 143 -34.95 -9.11 62.69
CA GLU A 143 -35.25 -10.53 62.93
C GLU A 143 -34.02 -11.44 62.71
N THR A 144 -33.16 -11.08 61.75
CA THR A 144 -31.94 -11.82 61.42
C THR A 144 -30.84 -11.58 62.47
N THR A 145 -30.72 -10.36 63.00
CA THR A 145 -29.76 -10.02 64.07
C THR A 145 -30.10 -10.69 65.41
N LEU A 146 -31.40 -10.81 65.74
CA LEU A 146 -31.84 -11.50 66.97
C LEU A 146 -31.53 -13.01 66.94
N LYS A 147 -31.72 -13.67 65.78
CA LYS A 147 -31.46 -15.12 65.65
C LYS A 147 -29.97 -15.48 65.58
N GLY A 148 -29.09 -14.52 65.32
CA GLY A 148 -27.64 -14.75 65.22
C GLY A 148 -26.86 -14.59 66.53
N SER A 149 -27.50 -14.17 67.63
CA SER A 149 -26.82 -13.82 68.90
C SER A 149 -27.10 -14.77 70.07
N GLN A 150 -27.83 -15.87 69.83
CA GLN A 150 -28.06 -16.94 70.81
C GLN A 150 -27.83 -18.32 70.19
N GLU A 151 -26.56 -18.71 70.01
CA GLU A 151 -26.08 -20.08 70.33
C GLU A 151 -24.55 -20.18 70.14
N VAL A 152 -23.86 -20.58 71.21
CA VAL A 152 -22.46 -21.01 71.19
C VAL A 152 -22.33 -22.23 72.08
N ASN A 153 -22.13 -23.41 71.49
CA ASN A 153 -21.35 -24.49 72.08
C ASN A 153 -20.96 -25.58 71.06
N SER A 154 -19.84 -26.23 71.35
CA SER A 154 -19.06 -27.21 70.57
C SER A 154 -19.71 -28.61 70.43
N PRO A 155 -19.12 -29.60 69.69
CA PRO A 155 -18.16 -29.55 68.56
C PRO A 155 -18.51 -30.52 67.37
N SER A 156 -17.87 -30.35 66.19
CA SER A 156 -17.00 -31.40 65.56
C SER A 156 -16.58 -31.18 64.09
N SER A 157 -15.27 -31.37 63.83
CA SER A 157 -14.62 -31.81 62.57
C SER A 157 -14.72 -31.02 61.23
N LYS A 158 -13.55 -30.91 60.56
CA LYS A 158 -13.35 -30.78 59.09
C LYS A 158 -13.81 -29.51 58.35
N SER A 159 -13.33 -28.36 58.85
CA SER A 159 -12.68 -27.30 58.07
C SER A 159 -12.72 -27.35 56.51
N LYS A 160 -13.53 -26.48 55.89
CA LYS A 160 -13.20 -25.72 54.66
C LYS A 160 -14.29 -24.70 54.30
N SER A 161 -14.08 -23.43 54.64
CA SER A 161 -14.78 -22.29 54.05
C SER A 161 -13.94 -21.02 54.18
N ALA A 162 -14.09 -20.09 53.24
CA ALA A 162 -13.50 -18.75 53.34
C ALA A 162 -14.34 -17.86 54.29
N ASN A 163 -13.72 -16.80 54.81
CA ASN A 163 -14.41 -15.66 55.39
C ASN A 163 -14.03 -14.39 54.62
N SER A 164 -15.03 -13.70 54.09
CA SER A 164 -15.08 -12.23 54.15
C SER A 164 -15.39 -11.82 55.61
N VAL A 165 -15.20 -10.59 56.10
CA VAL A 165 -15.62 -9.28 55.55
C VAL A 165 -14.63 -8.18 56.00
N SER A 166 -14.60 -7.09 55.23
CA SER A 166 -13.98 -5.78 55.50
C SER A 166 -14.50 -5.10 56.80
N PRO A 167 -14.06 -3.88 57.19
CA PRO A 167 -13.07 -2.99 56.58
C PRO A 167 -11.96 -2.51 57.55
N ALA A 168 -10.71 -2.52 57.08
CA ALA A 168 -9.57 -1.90 57.76
C ALA A 168 -8.87 -0.90 56.82
N GLY A 169 -8.21 0.11 57.38
CA GLY A 169 -7.78 1.29 56.64
C GLY A 169 -6.70 1.05 55.58
N ILE A 170 -6.75 1.88 54.53
CA ILE A 170 -5.52 2.35 53.87
C ILE A 170 -4.86 3.31 54.86
N ASP A 171 -3.60 3.07 55.21
CA ASP A 171 -2.99 3.63 56.41
C ASP A 171 -2.53 5.09 56.22
N GLN A 172 -2.93 5.98 57.13
CA GLN A 172 -2.37 7.34 57.18
C GLN A 172 -0.92 7.35 57.67
N ASP A 173 -0.45 6.27 58.31
CA ASP A 173 0.95 6.10 58.75
C ASP A 173 1.91 5.49 57.71
N GLU A 174 1.47 5.23 56.46
CA GLU A 174 2.40 5.07 55.32
C GLU A 174 2.73 6.42 54.65
N ILE A 175 1.89 7.43 54.81
CA ILE A 175 2.14 8.80 54.31
C ILE A 175 2.99 9.59 55.32
N SER A 176 2.85 9.35 56.64
CA SER A 176 3.65 10.00 57.68
C SER A 176 5.15 9.66 57.60
N LYS A 177 5.49 8.39 57.30
CA LYS A 177 6.88 7.90 57.23
C LYS A 177 7.69 8.50 56.08
N ASN A 178 7.07 8.69 54.91
CA ASN A 178 7.78 9.21 53.72
C ASN A 178 7.96 10.74 53.72
N ILE A 179 7.31 11.47 54.65
CA ILE A 179 7.41 12.94 54.74
C ILE A 179 8.46 13.39 55.77
N GLN A 180 8.85 12.55 56.74
CA GLN A 180 9.94 12.87 57.68
C GLN A 180 11.35 12.63 57.12
N ALA A 181 11.51 11.93 56.00
CA ALA A 181 12.81 11.62 55.39
C ALA A 181 13.47 12.78 54.62
N LEU A 182 12.88 13.99 54.61
CA LEU A 182 13.26 15.09 53.69
C LEU A 182 13.46 16.47 54.35
N LYS A 183 13.77 16.54 55.64
CA LYS A 183 14.26 17.76 56.33
C LYS A 183 15.41 17.42 57.28
N LEU A 184 16.38 18.35 57.39
CA LEU A 184 17.75 18.18 57.92
C LEU A 184 18.57 17.18 57.07
N GLN A 185 19.64 17.55 56.34
CA GLN A 185 20.74 18.48 56.63
C GLN A 185 21.38 18.27 58.02
N SER A 186 22.47 17.49 58.10
CA SER A 186 23.82 18.07 58.24
C SER A 186 24.94 17.04 58.47
N SER A 187 25.97 17.06 57.60
CA SER A 187 27.39 16.80 57.90
C SER A 187 27.87 15.40 58.38
N PRO A 188 29.20 15.10 58.30
CA PRO A 188 29.72 13.71 58.31
C PRO A 188 30.71 13.38 59.44
N ARG A 189 31.00 12.08 59.67
CA ARG A 189 32.38 11.51 59.74
C ARG A 189 32.48 10.01 60.10
N THR A 190 33.64 9.42 59.76
CA THR A 190 34.35 8.26 60.40
C THR A 190 33.56 6.98 60.77
N GLY A 191 33.98 5.75 60.45
CA GLY A 191 35.29 5.25 60.06
C GLY A 191 35.61 3.89 60.73
N SER A 192 36.12 2.94 59.93
CA SER A 192 36.98 1.80 60.35
C SER A 192 36.41 0.72 61.31
N ARG A 193 36.46 -0.57 60.91
CA ARG A 193 37.58 -1.51 61.17
C ARG A 193 37.12 -2.99 61.35
N ALA A 194 37.92 -3.92 60.79
CA ALA A 194 38.15 -5.30 61.28
C ALA A 194 37.02 -6.38 61.24
N LYS A 195 37.30 -7.70 61.26
CA LYS A 195 38.35 -8.52 60.59
C LYS A 195 38.11 -10.04 60.84
N LYS A 196 38.38 -10.91 59.85
CA LYS A 196 38.52 -12.40 59.93
C LYS A 196 37.25 -13.20 60.31
N GLY A 197 37.00 -14.44 59.86
CA GLY A 197 37.58 -15.23 58.75
C GLY A 197 38.50 -16.42 59.10
N ARG A 198 38.18 -17.63 58.59
CA ARG A 198 39.03 -18.85 58.41
C ARG A 198 38.44 -19.69 57.24
N GLN A 199 39.19 -20.09 56.21
CA GLN A 199 40.01 -21.32 56.02
C GLN A 199 39.19 -22.62 55.85
N GLN A 200 39.58 -23.64 55.05
CA GLN A 200 40.72 -23.93 54.13
C GLN A 200 40.24 -24.98 53.07
N ASN A 201 40.92 -25.46 52.01
CA ASN A 201 42.31 -25.49 51.48
C ASN A 201 42.31 -25.10 49.97
N SER A 202 43.37 -24.94 49.16
CA SER A 202 44.76 -25.48 48.99
C SER A 202 44.87 -26.79 48.15
N SER A 203 45.86 -27.00 47.27
CA SER A 203 47.25 -26.46 47.25
C SER A 203 48.00 -26.50 45.88
N LYS A 204 48.97 -25.55 45.70
CA LYS A 204 50.36 -25.66 45.13
C LYS A 204 50.62 -26.28 43.72
N SER A 205 51.69 -25.97 42.96
CA SER A 205 53.00 -25.30 43.20
C SER A 205 53.58 -24.59 41.93
N PRO A 206 54.72 -23.85 41.99
CA PRO A 206 55.24 -22.98 40.89
C PRO A 206 56.64 -23.35 40.31
N ASN A 207 57.07 -22.80 39.14
CA ASN A 207 58.39 -22.13 38.94
C ASN A 207 58.77 -21.62 37.50
N ILE A 208 59.65 -20.59 37.49
CA ILE A 208 60.77 -20.28 36.54
C ILE A 208 60.50 -19.74 35.10
N ASN A 209 61.49 -18.99 34.59
CA ASN A 209 61.54 -18.18 33.35
C ASN A 209 61.95 -18.99 32.09
N ASN A 210 61.69 -18.47 30.86
CA ASN A 210 62.66 -17.75 29.98
C ASN A 210 62.27 -17.76 28.47
N ASP A 211 62.79 -16.77 27.75
CA ASP A 211 63.07 -16.68 26.30
C ASP A 211 61.94 -16.55 25.24
N GLU A 212 62.40 -16.19 24.03
CA GLU A 212 61.68 -15.37 23.06
C GLU A 212 60.89 -16.16 21.99
N SER A 213 59.78 -15.59 21.51
CA SER A 213 59.75 -15.02 20.13
C SER A 213 58.33 -14.63 19.66
N SER A 214 58.29 -13.79 18.63
CA SER A 214 57.10 -13.12 18.10
C SER A 214 55.96 -14.03 17.59
N LYS A 215 54.69 -13.68 17.89
CA LYS A 215 53.62 -13.57 16.87
C LYS A 215 52.34 -12.86 17.35
N LYS A 216 51.65 -12.23 16.38
CA LYS A 216 50.45 -11.37 16.49
C LYS A 216 49.28 -12.02 17.25
N LYS A 217 48.49 -11.22 18.00
CA LYS A 217 47.05 -11.46 18.20
C LYS A 217 46.24 -10.20 18.52
N LYS A 218 44.93 -10.30 18.27
CA LYS A 218 43.87 -9.28 18.24
C LYS A 218 43.86 -8.33 19.46
N SER A 219 43.59 -7.04 19.22
CA SER A 219 43.16 -6.10 20.26
C SER A 219 41.69 -6.35 20.66
N GLN A 220 41.39 -6.20 21.94
CA GLN A 220 40.05 -6.33 22.51
C GLN A 220 39.65 -4.96 23.10
N LYS A 221 38.40 -4.53 22.91
CA LYS A 221 37.94 -3.19 23.32
C LYS A 221 37.98 -3.06 24.85
N GLN A 222 38.59 -1.98 25.35
CA GLN A 222 38.32 -1.45 26.69
C GLN A 222 37.26 -0.35 26.59
N ALA A 223 36.36 -0.27 27.59
CA ALA A 223 35.46 0.85 27.76
C ALA A 223 36.16 1.98 28.55
N ARG A 224 35.76 3.24 28.31
CA ARG A 224 36.14 4.39 29.15
C ARG A 224 34.91 4.93 29.88
N THR A 225 35.10 5.25 31.15
CA THR A 225 34.19 6.03 31.98
C THR A 225 34.19 7.51 31.56
N TRP A 226 33.11 8.22 31.89
CA TRP A 226 32.97 9.65 31.66
C TRP A 226 33.26 10.44 32.95
N GLU A 227 34.24 11.33 32.90
CA GLU A 227 34.30 12.53 33.73
C GLU A 227 34.45 13.75 32.80
N GLY A 228 33.99 14.92 33.25
CA GLY A 228 33.65 16.04 32.36
C GLY A 228 34.81 16.95 31.96
N GLN A 229 34.49 17.87 31.03
CA GLN A 229 35.38 18.87 30.40
C GLN A 229 36.40 18.30 29.40
N ILE A 230 35.92 18.03 28.17
CA ILE A 230 36.79 17.88 26.99
C ILE A 230 37.39 19.26 26.66
N ALA A 231 38.71 19.33 26.48
CA ALA A 231 39.39 20.59 26.18
C ALA A 231 39.11 21.04 24.74
N ARG A 232 39.08 22.37 24.52
CA ARG A 232 38.67 22.97 23.23
C ARG A 232 39.46 22.46 22.01
N GLY A 233 40.75 22.11 22.20
CA GLY A 233 41.62 21.56 21.15
C GLY A 233 41.45 20.05 20.86
N GLU A 234 40.75 19.29 21.71
CA GLU A 234 40.38 17.89 21.41
C GLU A 234 39.10 17.79 20.56
N MET A 235 38.45 18.91 20.27
CA MET A 235 37.25 18.98 19.43
C MET A 235 37.61 19.13 17.94
N GLU A 236 38.70 19.85 17.64
CA GLU A 236 39.21 20.06 16.28
C GLU A 236 39.82 18.77 15.67
N SER A 237 40.31 17.84 16.51
CA SER A 237 40.84 16.54 16.06
C SER A 237 39.77 15.50 15.74
N LEU A 238 38.49 15.84 15.90
CA LEU A 238 37.34 14.99 15.56
C LEU A 238 36.54 15.50 14.34
N ASP A 239 36.92 16.64 13.75
CA ASP A 239 36.30 17.16 12.53
C ASP A 239 36.86 16.49 11.25
N TYR A 240 36.18 15.43 10.83
CA TYR A 240 36.47 14.72 9.58
C TYR A 240 35.93 15.42 8.31
N SER A 241 35.25 16.58 8.41
CA SER A 241 34.75 17.31 7.23
C SER A 241 35.83 18.10 6.47
N SER A 242 37.00 18.30 7.11
CA SER A 242 38.08 19.17 6.66
C SER A 242 39.00 18.61 5.54
N LYS A 243 38.68 17.46 4.92
CA LYS A 243 39.58 16.77 3.96
C LYS A 243 38.96 16.29 2.64
N ALA A 244 38.21 17.16 1.98
CA ALA A 244 38.17 17.22 0.51
C ALA A 244 37.68 18.60 0.06
N THR A 245 38.50 19.33 -0.70
CA THR A 245 38.05 20.54 -1.41
C THR A 245 37.34 20.09 -2.69
N MET A 246 36.09 19.66 -2.54
CA MET A 246 35.25 19.33 -3.69
C MET A 246 34.84 20.60 -4.44
N THR A 247 34.58 20.48 -5.73
CA THR A 247 34.12 21.57 -6.57
C THR A 247 32.63 21.86 -6.34
N SER A 248 32.20 23.09 -6.63
CA SER A 248 30.78 23.48 -6.52
C SER A 248 29.85 22.66 -7.41
N GLU A 249 30.36 22.09 -8.50
CA GLU A 249 29.62 21.18 -9.39
C GLU A 249 29.43 19.80 -8.75
N GLU A 250 30.44 19.26 -8.05
CA GLU A 250 30.32 18.00 -7.29
C GLU A 250 29.35 18.14 -6.11
N GLU A 251 29.34 19.28 -5.43
CA GLU A 251 28.37 19.56 -4.35
C GLU A 251 26.93 19.61 -4.86
N ALA A 252 26.69 20.30 -5.99
CA ALA A 252 25.39 20.33 -6.64
C ALA A 252 24.95 18.93 -7.10
N ALA A 253 25.85 18.15 -7.69
CA ALA A 253 25.57 16.78 -8.14
C ALA A 253 25.25 15.82 -6.99
N GLN A 254 25.91 15.96 -5.83
CA GLN A 254 25.59 15.16 -4.64
C GLN A 254 24.27 15.61 -3.99
N ALA A 255 23.98 16.91 -3.96
CA ALA A 255 22.74 17.44 -3.41
C ALA A 255 21.51 17.08 -4.27
N ALA A 256 21.66 17.05 -5.60
CA ALA A 256 20.62 16.62 -6.54
C ALA A 256 20.11 15.18 -6.29
N GLN A 257 20.94 14.29 -5.74
CA GLN A 257 20.54 12.93 -5.37
C GLN A 257 19.58 12.87 -4.16
N LEU A 258 19.37 14.00 -3.47
CA LEU A 258 18.49 14.10 -2.30
C LEU A 258 17.18 14.84 -2.56
N ALA A 259 16.92 15.30 -3.79
CA ALA A 259 15.64 15.89 -4.19
C ALA A 259 15.24 15.37 -5.58
N ASP A 260 14.40 14.34 -5.60
CA ASP A 260 13.94 13.64 -6.80
C ASP A 260 12.99 14.56 -7.62
N PRO A 261 13.38 15.00 -8.84
CA PRO A 261 12.56 15.90 -9.68
C PRO A 261 11.19 15.33 -10.06
N THR A 262 11.03 14.00 -10.05
CA THR A 262 9.74 13.36 -10.41
C THR A 262 8.70 13.47 -9.30
N LYS A 263 9.12 13.79 -8.07
CA LYS A 263 8.28 13.89 -6.87
C LYS A 263 8.07 15.32 -6.37
N TYR A 264 8.33 16.33 -7.20
CA TYR A 264 8.11 17.72 -6.79
C TYR A 264 6.60 17.99 -6.63
N GLY A 265 6.29 18.83 -5.65
CA GLY A 265 4.95 19.38 -5.43
C GLY A 265 4.46 20.23 -6.59
N THR A 266 3.14 20.41 -6.67
CA THR A 266 2.51 21.28 -7.67
C THR A 266 2.53 22.73 -7.20
N ILE A 267 2.83 23.65 -8.13
CA ILE A 267 2.61 25.08 -7.89
C ILE A 267 1.14 25.38 -8.21
N ASN A 268 0.41 25.93 -7.24
CA ASN A 268 -1.00 26.26 -7.38
C ASN A 268 -1.21 27.56 -8.19
N LYS A 269 -2.47 27.95 -8.41
CA LYS A 269 -2.82 29.12 -9.24
C LYS A 269 -2.34 30.46 -8.66
N ASP A 270 -2.07 30.51 -7.37
CA ASP A 270 -1.59 31.70 -6.65
C ASP A 270 -0.06 31.73 -6.53
N GLY A 271 0.65 30.77 -7.14
CA GLY A 271 2.11 30.68 -7.16
C GLY A 271 2.73 29.97 -5.94
N VAL A 272 1.90 29.36 -5.08
CA VAL A 272 2.33 28.64 -3.88
C VAL A 272 2.68 27.19 -4.23
N TYR A 273 3.81 26.70 -3.73
CA TYR A 273 4.25 25.31 -3.90
C TYR A 273 3.63 24.42 -2.82
N GLU A 274 2.68 23.57 -3.22
CA GLU A 274 2.00 22.60 -2.38
C GLU A 274 2.66 21.23 -2.54
N VAL A 275 2.93 20.52 -1.43
CA VAL A 275 3.40 19.12 -1.52
C VAL A 275 2.29 18.22 -2.03
N LEU A 276 2.68 17.19 -2.79
CA LEU A 276 1.75 16.20 -3.34
C LEU A 276 0.95 15.52 -2.22
N ASP A 277 -0.32 15.21 -2.46
CA ASP A 277 -1.09 14.33 -1.59
C ASP A 277 -0.50 12.92 -1.55
N VAL A 278 -0.82 12.14 -0.50
CA VAL A 278 -0.33 10.76 -0.30
C VAL A 278 -0.41 9.93 -1.60
N ASP A 279 -1.48 10.07 -2.37
CA ASP A 279 -1.75 9.25 -3.55
C ASP A 279 -1.42 9.92 -4.90
N GLN A 280 -1.20 11.25 -4.96
CA GLN A 280 -0.77 11.98 -6.19
C GLN A 280 0.61 11.57 -6.73
N ASN A 281 1.30 10.68 -6.04
CA ASN A 281 2.59 10.10 -6.42
C ASN A 281 2.47 8.58 -6.72
N ASN A 282 1.25 8.09 -6.93
CA ASN A 282 0.90 6.79 -7.52
C ASN A 282 -0.06 7.08 -8.70
N ASP A 283 0.40 6.92 -9.94
CA ASP A 283 -0.39 7.02 -11.20
C ASP A 283 -1.52 8.09 -11.23
N ASN A 284 -1.23 9.31 -11.71
CA ASN A 284 -2.27 10.29 -12.06
C ASN A 284 -3.09 9.83 -13.29
N ASN A 285 -4.02 8.91 -13.09
CA ASN A 285 -5.06 8.45 -14.02
C ASN A 285 -6.33 8.11 -13.21
N GLU A 286 -6.95 9.13 -12.60
CA GLU A 286 -8.30 9.05 -12.03
C GLU A 286 -9.33 9.39 -13.13
N ASP A 287 -9.91 8.36 -13.77
CA ASP A 287 -11.21 8.43 -14.45
C ASP A 287 -12.21 7.65 -13.57
N ASP A 288 -13.29 8.30 -13.12
CA ASP A 288 -14.29 7.71 -12.23
C ASP A 288 -15.23 6.73 -12.97
N ASP A 289 -15.39 5.50 -12.44
CA ASP A 289 -16.64 4.72 -12.51
C ASP A 289 -16.64 3.61 -11.43
N ASP A 290 -17.64 3.61 -10.54
CA ASP A 290 -17.70 2.71 -9.36
C ASP A 290 -18.10 1.27 -9.72
N ASP A 291 -17.14 0.34 -9.86
CA ASP A 291 -17.42 -1.12 -9.92
C ASP A 291 -17.50 -1.73 -8.51
N GLU A 292 -18.69 -2.19 -8.15
CA GLU A 292 -19.12 -2.41 -6.77
C GLU A 292 -19.41 -3.91 -6.45
N GLU A 293 -18.89 -4.48 -5.33
CA GLU A 293 -19.29 -5.84 -4.88
C GLU A 293 -19.08 -6.15 -3.37
N GLU A 294 -19.97 -6.94 -2.78
CA GLU A 294 -20.21 -7.05 -1.31
C GLU A 294 -19.21 -7.91 -0.51
N TYR A 295 -18.90 -7.44 0.71
CA TYR A 295 -18.31 -8.27 1.77
C TYR A 295 -19.40 -8.97 2.58
N ASP A 296 -19.58 -10.27 2.30
CA ASP A 296 -20.43 -11.14 3.10
C ASP A 296 -19.77 -11.46 4.46
N ILE A 297 -20.21 -10.76 5.49
CA ILE A 297 -19.93 -11.07 6.89
C ILE A 297 -21.29 -11.09 7.62
N LEU A 298 -21.99 -12.22 7.57
CA LEU A 298 -23.03 -12.60 8.56
C LEU A 298 -23.56 -14.05 8.46
N GLN A 299 -23.21 -14.87 7.45
CA GLN A 299 -23.82 -16.21 7.29
C GLN A 299 -23.43 -17.27 8.35
N HIS A 300 -22.39 -17.05 9.17
CA HIS A 300 -21.85 -18.09 10.07
C HIS A 300 -22.54 -18.24 11.45
N HIS A 301 -23.76 -17.72 11.65
CA HIS A 301 -24.44 -17.79 12.96
C HIS A 301 -25.84 -18.44 13.02
N GLU A 302 -26.38 -19.01 11.92
CA GLU A 302 -27.64 -19.78 11.98
C GLU A 302 -27.49 -21.32 11.91
N GLU A 303 -26.37 -21.87 11.43
CA GLU A 303 -26.14 -23.33 11.33
C GLU A 303 -25.58 -24.00 12.61
N ASP A 304 -26.09 -23.65 13.80
CA ASP A 304 -25.75 -24.39 15.03
C ASP A 304 -26.91 -24.57 16.01
N LYS A 305 -28.07 -25.02 15.48
CA LYS A 305 -29.21 -25.55 16.27
C LYS A 305 -30.26 -26.30 15.42
N LYS A 306 -30.02 -27.60 15.13
CA LYS A 306 -31.06 -28.66 15.12
C LYS A 306 -30.50 -30.06 14.78
N THR A 307 -30.25 -30.86 15.81
CA THR A 307 -30.43 -32.31 15.76
C THR A 307 -31.52 -32.72 16.74
N GLN A 308 -32.75 -32.92 16.25
CA GLN A 308 -33.63 -34.06 16.60
C GLN A 308 -35.04 -33.94 15.98
N ASN A 309 -35.65 -35.11 15.81
CA ASN A 309 -36.88 -35.39 15.07
C ASN A 309 -38.14 -34.65 15.57
N SER A 310 -39.02 -34.30 14.64
CA SER A 310 -40.44 -34.71 14.70
C SER A 310 -41.14 -34.48 13.35
N THR A 311 -42.27 -35.16 13.13
CA THR A 311 -43.00 -35.22 11.86
C THR A 311 -44.26 -34.36 11.86
N GLY A 312 -44.56 -33.73 10.71
CA GLY A 312 -45.96 -33.51 10.28
C GLY A 312 -46.46 -32.06 10.12
N GLY A 313 -46.60 -31.63 8.87
CA GLY A 313 -47.59 -30.64 8.42
C GLY A 313 -47.25 -29.14 8.58
N GLY A 314 -47.90 -28.31 7.76
CA GLY A 314 -47.96 -26.85 7.99
C GLY A 314 -47.37 -25.92 6.91
N MET A 315 -47.81 -26.03 5.64
CA MET A 315 -47.53 -25.01 4.60
C MET A 315 -48.29 -23.68 4.86
N PHE A 316 -47.97 -22.91 5.91
CA PHE A 316 -48.65 -21.62 6.15
C PHE A 316 -47.87 -20.51 6.91
N SER A 317 -46.59 -20.70 7.29
CA SER A 317 -45.88 -19.72 8.15
C SER A 317 -45.10 -18.61 7.41
N PHE A 318 -45.08 -18.57 6.08
CA PHE A 318 -44.21 -17.67 5.29
C PHE A 318 -44.85 -16.34 4.84
N PHE A 319 -46.15 -16.13 5.08
CA PHE A 319 -46.92 -14.99 4.55
C PHE A 319 -47.42 -14.00 5.62
N LYS A 320 -46.57 -13.67 6.61
CA LYS A 320 -46.93 -12.67 7.63
C LYS A 320 -45.76 -11.87 8.19
N ASN A 321 -45.04 -11.17 7.31
CA ASN A 321 -44.11 -10.07 7.70
C ASN A 321 -43.82 -9.07 6.56
N ILE A 322 -44.79 -8.83 5.66
CA ILE A 322 -44.73 -7.76 4.66
C ILE A 322 -45.76 -6.69 5.05
N THR A 323 -45.32 -5.75 5.90
CA THR A 323 -45.79 -4.37 6.15
C THR A 323 -45.32 -3.96 7.54
N GLY A 324 -44.13 -3.36 7.64
CA GLY A 324 -43.59 -2.88 8.92
C GLY A 324 -42.19 -2.29 8.74
N GLN A 325 -42.04 -1.01 9.06
CA GLN A 325 -40.72 -0.38 9.18
C GLN A 325 -40.00 -1.02 10.37
N ARG A 326 -38.75 -1.48 10.16
CA ARG A 326 -37.96 -2.11 11.22
C ARG A 326 -37.13 -1.04 11.92
N GLU A 327 -37.13 -1.05 13.25
CA GLU A 327 -36.30 -0.15 14.07
C GLU A 327 -34.97 -0.84 14.43
N LEU A 328 -33.90 -0.05 14.54
CA LEU A 328 -32.57 -0.54 14.92
C LEU A 328 -32.48 -0.77 16.43
N THR A 329 -32.63 -2.03 16.83
CA THR A 329 -32.39 -2.51 18.20
C THR A 329 -30.91 -2.80 18.46
N THR A 330 -30.54 -2.91 19.74
CA THR A 330 -29.19 -3.29 20.19
C THR A 330 -28.68 -4.56 19.51
N ASP A 331 -29.51 -5.59 19.52
CA ASP A 331 -29.16 -6.97 19.18
C ASP A 331 -28.89 -7.13 17.67
N ALA A 332 -29.40 -6.21 16.84
CA ALA A 332 -29.14 -6.15 15.42
C ALA A 332 -27.84 -5.41 15.07
N LEU A 333 -27.34 -4.54 15.96
CA LEU A 333 -26.12 -3.75 15.77
C LEU A 333 -24.87 -4.48 16.31
N ASP A 334 -25.01 -5.30 17.36
CA ASP A 334 -23.90 -6.00 18.03
C ASP A 334 -22.92 -6.75 17.10
N PRO A 335 -23.35 -7.69 16.23
CA PRO A 335 -22.40 -8.45 15.41
C PRO A 335 -21.62 -7.54 14.45
N VAL A 336 -22.32 -6.69 13.71
CA VAL A 336 -21.73 -5.76 12.73
C VAL A 336 -20.71 -4.81 13.39
N LEU A 337 -20.98 -4.35 14.62
CA LEU A 337 -20.06 -3.50 15.38
C LEU A 337 -18.87 -4.28 15.93
N SER A 338 -19.03 -5.56 16.29
CA SER A 338 -17.93 -6.43 16.67
C SER A 338 -16.97 -6.66 15.50
N ASP A 339 -17.50 -7.00 14.32
CA ASP A 339 -16.71 -7.22 13.11
C ASP A 339 -15.97 -5.94 12.67
N MET A 340 -16.64 -4.78 12.77
CA MET A 340 -16.04 -3.47 12.51
C MET A 340 -14.93 -3.13 13.52
N LYS A 341 -15.10 -3.46 14.80
CA LYS A 341 -14.07 -3.28 15.83
C LYS A 341 -12.83 -4.13 15.53
N GLU A 342 -13.00 -5.40 15.16
CA GLU A 342 -11.86 -6.25 14.77
C GLU A 342 -11.17 -5.72 13.49
N HIS A 343 -11.94 -5.24 12.51
CA HIS A 343 -11.39 -4.62 11.30
C HIS A 343 -10.51 -3.41 11.64
N LEU A 344 -10.98 -2.48 12.48
CA LEU A 344 -10.22 -1.31 12.92
C LEU A 344 -8.93 -1.72 13.65
N ILE A 345 -8.99 -2.70 14.56
CA ILE A 345 -7.81 -3.21 15.27
C ILE A 345 -6.80 -3.85 14.30
N LYS A 346 -7.27 -4.67 13.34
CA LYS A 346 -6.44 -5.27 12.28
C LYS A 346 -5.77 -4.20 11.39
N LYS A 347 -6.41 -3.03 11.26
CA LYS A 347 -5.90 -1.83 10.56
C LYS A 347 -4.96 -0.95 11.40
N ASN A 348 -4.51 -1.43 12.57
CA ASN A 348 -3.58 -0.74 13.49
C ASN A 348 -4.23 0.47 14.22
N VAL A 349 -5.55 0.45 14.43
CA VAL A 349 -6.23 1.37 15.36
C VAL A 349 -6.15 0.80 16.78
N ALA A 350 -5.92 1.65 17.78
CA ALA A 350 -5.90 1.21 19.17
C ALA A 350 -7.27 0.63 19.61
N SER A 351 -7.26 -0.45 20.40
CA SER A 351 -8.46 -1.26 20.69
C SER A 351 -9.54 -0.53 21.48
N ASP A 352 -9.11 0.36 22.38
CA ASP A 352 -9.94 1.31 23.14
C ASP A 352 -10.59 2.35 22.22
N ILE A 353 -9.83 2.90 21.27
CA ILE A 353 -10.34 3.85 20.27
C ILE A 353 -11.36 3.16 19.35
N ALA A 354 -11.07 1.94 18.89
CA ALA A 354 -11.99 1.12 18.09
C ALA A 354 -13.29 0.80 18.86
N GLU A 355 -13.20 0.56 20.17
CA GLU A 355 -14.37 0.36 21.04
C GLU A 355 -15.20 1.64 21.19
N HIS A 356 -14.57 2.78 21.48
CA HIS A 356 -15.25 4.07 21.58
C HIS A 356 -15.91 4.50 20.25
N LEU A 357 -15.25 4.27 19.11
CA LEU A 357 -15.81 4.47 17.76
C LEU A 357 -17.09 3.65 17.56
N CYS A 358 -17.02 2.34 17.83
CA CYS A 358 -18.17 1.45 17.66
C CYS A 358 -19.32 1.81 18.61
N GLN A 359 -19.02 2.19 19.86
CA GLN A 359 -20.04 2.64 20.82
C GLN A 359 -20.66 3.99 20.45
N SER A 360 -19.90 4.90 19.85
CA SER A 360 -20.42 6.16 19.30
C SER A 360 -21.39 5.91 18.14
N VAL A 361 -20.97 5.09 17.16
CA VAL A 361 -21.81 4.68 16.02
C VAL A 361 -23.08 3.95 16.49
N ARG A 362 -22.96 3.05 17.47
CA ARG A 362 -24.10 2.38 18.14
C ARG A 362 -25.10 3.40 18.68
N THR A 363 -24.61 4.38 19.44
CA THR A 363 -25.44 5.39 20.11
C THR A 363 -26.14 6.32 19.11
N SER A 364 -25.54 6.55 17.94
CA SER A 364 -26.12 7.36 16.84
C SER A 364 -27.19 6.61 16.03
N LEU A 365 -27.13 5.27 15.99
CA LEU A 365 -28.01 4.42 15.18
C LEU A 365 -29.20 3.78 15.94
N LEU A 366 -29.09 3.60 17.25
CA LEU A 366 -30.18 3.06 18.06
C LEU A 366 -31.47 3.89 17.89
N GLY A 367 -32.58 3.22 17.60
CA GLY A 367 -33.89 3.84 17.39
C GLY A 367 -34.14 4.38 15.98
N LYS A 368 -33.13 4.49 15.10
CA LYS A 368 -33.38 4.93 13.71
C LYS A 368 -34.12 3.85 12.91
N LYS A 369 -35.08 4.28 12.10
CA LYS A 369 -35.93 3.41 11.26
C LYS A 369 -35.19 3.06 9.97
N ILE A 370 -35.20 1.79 9.61
CA ILE A 370 -34.56 1.30 8.37
C ILE A 370 -35.49 1.59 7.18
N GLY A 371 -35.00 2.36 6.20
CA GLY A 371 -35.70 2.56 4.92
C GLY A 371 -35.76 1.27 4.09
N ASN A 372 -36.78 1.13 3.22
CA ASN A 372 -37.18 -0.13 2.58
C ASN A 372 -36.09 -0.93 1.82
N TRP A 373 -34.92 -0.36 1.55
CA TRP A 373 -33.80 -0.99 0.84
C TRP A 373 -32.47 -1.00 1.63
N GLY A 374 -32.44 -0.46 2.86
CA GLY A 374 -31.20 -0.33 3.64
C GLY A 374 -30.81 -1.60 4.40
N ARG A 375 -29.53 -2.01 4.34
CA ARG A 375 -28.96 -3.05 5.21
C ARG A 375 -28.35 -2.41 6.47
N VAL A 376 -28.39 -3.14 7.59
CA VAL A 376 -27.80 -2.69 8.86
C VAL A 376 -26.30 -2.42 8.71
N SER A 377 -25.60 -3.29 7.98
CA SER A 377 -24.19 -3.13 7.62
C SER A 377 -23.90 -1.80 6.91
N THR A 378 -24.73 -1.41 5.94
CA THR A 378 -24.62 -0.13 5.24
C THR A 378 -24.73 1.05 6.19
N MET A 379 -25.74 1.10 7.07
CA MET A 379 -25.89 2.22 8.00
C MET A 379 -24.78 2.29 9.05
N VAL A 380 -24.25 1.15 9.51
CA VAL A 380 -23.08 1.09 10.41
C VAL A 380 -21.81 1.57 9.70
N ARG A 381 -21.56 1.11 8.46
CA ARG A 381 -20.44 1.57 7.63
C ARG A 381 -20.50 3.08 7.39
N ASP A 382 -21.64 3.58 6.93
CA ASP A 382 -21.82 4.98 6.53
C ASP A 382 -21.76 5.92 7.75
N SER A 383 -22.24 5.47 8.93
CA SER A 383 -22.07 6.20 10.20
C SER A 383 -20.64 6.15 10.74
N MET A 384 -19.93 5.03 10.54
CA MET A 384 -18.50 4.92 10.88
C MET A 384 -17.67 5.84 9.98
N GLU A 385 -17.95 5.90 8.67
CA GLU A 385 -17.36 6.86 7.74
C GLU A 385 -17.55 8.31 8.21
N ALA A 386 -18.77 8.68 8.61
CA ALA A 386 -19.04 10.02 9.16
C ALA A 386 -18.25 10.31 10.45
N ALA A 387 -18.18 9.35 11.38
CA ALA A 387 -17.42 9.48 12.62
C ALA A 387 -15.90 9.63 12.36
N LEU A 388 -15.33 8.79 11.49
CA LEU A 388 -13.92 8.85 11.12
C LEU A 388 -13.56 10.16 10.42
N LYS A 389 -14.40 10.64 9.49
CA LYS A 389 -14.24 11.96 8.85
C LYS A 389 -14.23 13.10 9.88
N ARG A 390 -15.14 13.06 10.86
CA ARG A 390 -15.25 14.05 11.96
C ARG A 390 -14.02 14.06 12.89
N ILE A 391 -13.31 12.94 13.01
CA ILE A 391 -12.11 12.81 13.86
C ILE A 391 -10.85 13.28 13.15
N LEU A 392 -10.72 12.94 11.86
CA LEU A 392 -9.53 13.21 11.05
C LEU A 392 -9.53 14.63 10.44
N THR A 393 -10.70 15.26 10.28
CA THR A 393 -10.80 16.67 9.87
C THR A 393 -10.39 17.58 11.02
N PRO A 394 -9.30 18.37 10.90
CA PRO A 394 -8.79 19.14 12.02
C PRO A 394 -9.64 20.38 12.33
N LYS A 395 -9.69 20.75 13.61
CA LYS A 395 -10.38 21.96 14.12
C LYS A 395 -9.52 23.24 14.03
N THR A 396 -8.29 23.13 13.55
CA THR A 396 -7.28 24.19 13.48
C THR A 396 -6.78 24.35 12.04
N SER A 397 -6.26 25.54 11.71
CA SER A 397 -5.70 25.79 10.37
C SER A 397 -4.48 24.91 10.10
N LEU A 398 -4.50 24.22 8.96
CA LEU A 398 -3.35 23.50 8.40
C LEU A 398 -2.36 24.43 7.67
N ASP A 399 -2.79 25.64 7.32
CA ASP A 399 -2.06 26.58 6.47
C ASP A 399 -0.92 27.28 7.24
N ILE A 400 0.23 26.60 7.28
CA ILE A 400 1.47 27.12 7.87
C ILE A 400 2.01 28.32 7.07
N LEU A 401 1.78 28.41 5.76
CA LEU A 401 2.35 29.50 4.93
C LEU A 401 1.67 30.83 5.22
N ARG A 402 0.35 30.84 5.37
CA ARG A 402 -0.39 32.01 5.84
C ARG A 402 -0.01 32.43 7.25
N ASP A 403 0.19 31.47 8.15
CA ASP A 403 0.65 31.76 9.51
C ASP A 403 2.08 32.39 9.51
N VAL A 404 2.97 31.94 8.60
CA VAL A 404 4.29 32.55 8.36
C VAL A 404 4.16 33.96 7.80
N GLU A 405 3.32 34.18 6.80
CA GLU A 405 3.15 35.50 6.17
C GLU A 405 2.52 36.53 7.15
N GLN A 406 1.67 36.07 8.07
CA GLN A 406 1.20 36.92 9.18
C GLN A 406 2.35 37.31 10.13
N ALA A 407 3.18 36.36 10.56
CA ALA A 407 4.34 36.65 11.41
C ALA A 407 5.35 37.60 10.73
N LYS A 408 5.54 37.44 9.42
CA LYS A 408 6.33 38.32 8.57
C LYS A 408 5.76 39.74 8.49
N ALA A 409 4.45 39.90 8.38
CA ALA A 409 3.77 41.19 8.49
C ALA A 409 3.92 41.82 9.90
N GLU A 410 3.92 40.99 10.95
CA GLU A 410 4.26 41.36 12.34
C GLU A 410 5.77 41.65 12.54
N ARG A 411 6.60 41.52 11.49
CA ARG A 411 8.06 41.73 11.47
C ARG A 411 8.86 40.83 12.42
N ARG A 412 8.38 39.61 12.65
CA ARG A 412 9.06 38.58 13.46
C ARG A 412 9.23 37.30 12.65
N PRO A 413 10.26 36.48 12.92
CA PRO A 413 10.32 35.15 12.36
C PRO A 413 9.20 34.28 12.93
N TYR A 414 8.71 33.36 12.10
CA TYR A 414 7.81 32.29 12.51
C TYR A 414 8.60 31.10 13.06
N VAL A 415 8.25 30.58 14.24
CA VAL A 415 9.09 29.61 14.96
C VAL A 415 8.41 28.25 15.07
N ILE A 416 8.99 27.24 14.42
CA ILE A 416 8.51 25.85 14.45
C ILE A 416 9.48 24.98 15.25
N SER A 417 8.97 24.24 16.24
CA SER A 417 9.76 23.32 17.07
C SER A 417 9.40 21.86 16.79
N PHE A 418 10.38 21.06 16.39
CA PHE A 418 10.21 19.63 16.05
C PHE A 418 10.58 18.77 17.26
N ILE A 419 9.61 18.02 17.78
CA ILE A 419 9.75 17.19 19.00
C ILE A 419 9.34 15.74 18.75
N GLY A 420 9.70 14.81 19.63
CA GLY A 420 9.37 13.38 19.50
C GLY A 420 10.55 12.46 19.82
N VAL A 421 10.33 11.13 19.76
CA VAL A 421 11.28 10.15 20.33
C VAL A 421 12.57 9.95 19.51
N ASN A 422 13.46 9.08 19.98
CA ASN A 422 14.68 8.73 19.24
C ASN A 422 14.33 7.90 17.98
N GLY A 423 15.11 8.05 16.91
CA GLY A 423 14.94 7.28 15.66
C GLY A 423 13.92 7.82 14.64
N VAL A 424 12.87 8.52 15.10
CA VAL A 424 11.69 8.94 14.28
C VAL A 424 11.94 9.84 13.07
N GLY A 425 13.19 10.28 12.83
CA GLY A 425 13.53 11.12 11.67
C GLY A 425 13.20 12.62 11.82
N LYS A 426 13.28 13.20 13.03
CA LYS A 426 13.08 14.64 13.27
C LYS A 426 13.92 15.53 12.35
N SER A 427 15.24 15.51 12.48
CA SER A 427 16.16 16.32 11.67
C SER A 427 15.99 16.10 10.15
N THR A 428 15.63 14.88 9.75
CA THR A 428 15.32 14.56 8.34
C THR A 428 14.03 15.26 7.87
N ASN A 429 12.91 15.12 8.58
CA ASN A 429 11.64 15.71 8.15
C ASN A 429 11.59 17.24 8.37
N LEU A 430 12.33 17.77 9.36
CA LEU A 430 12.64 19.20 9.46
C LEU A 430 13.32 19.70 8.18
N SER A 431 14.29 18.93 7.65
CA SER A 431 14.97 19.29 6.40
C SER A 431 14.05 19.20 5.17
N LYS A 432 13.05 18.29 5.16
CA LYS A 432 12.00 18.26 4.13
C LYS A 432 11.07 19.49 4.22
N VAL A 433 10.64 19.87 5.42
CA VAL A 433 9.84 21.09 5.65
C VAL A 433 10.65 22.34 5.28
N CYS A 434 11.95 22.35 5.56
CA CYS A 434 12.86 23.41 5.10
C CYS A 434 12.90 23.49 3.58
N PHE A 435 13.01 22.36 2.87
CA PHE A 435 12.95 22.33 1.40
C PHE A 435 11.63 22.89 0.87
N TRP A 436 10.49 22.47 1.41
CA TRP A 436 9.17 23.00 1.05
C TRP A 436 9.02 24.52 1.28
N LEU A 437 9.57 25.05 2.38
CA LEU A 437 9.61 26.49 2.64
C LEU A 437 10.52 27.26 1.65
N LEU A 438 11.65 26.66 1.25
CA LEU A 438 12.58 27.25 0.27
C LEU A 438 11.96 27.31 -1.14
N GLN A 439 11.19 26.28 -1.55
CA GLN A 439 10.41 26.33 -2.80
C GLN A 439 9.35 27.44 -2.77
N ASN A 440 8.80 27.73 -1.59
CA ASN A 440 7.92 28.88 -1.34
C ASN A 440 8.69 30.21 -1.11
N ASN A 441 9.97 30.28 -1.48
CA ASN A 441 10.82 31.48 -1.41
C ASN A 441 11.07 32.08 0.00
N TYR A 442 10.76 31.36 1.07
CA TYR A 442 11.03 31.83 2.44
C TYR A 442 12.49 31.65 2.86
N LYS A 443 13.01 32.58 3.65
CA LYS A 443 14.33 32.50 4.30
C LYS A 443 14.22 31.72 5.60
N VAL A 444 14.98 30.63 5.72
CA VAL A 444 14.86 29.66 6.80
C VAL A 444 16.15 29.57 7.62
N LEU A 445 16.04 29.71 8.94
CA LEU A 445 17.13 29.45 9.87
C LEU A 445 16.89 28.12 10.61
N ILE A 446 17.74 27.12 10.37
CA ILE A 446 17.75 25.87 11.14
C ILE A 446 18.49 26.12 12.46
N ALA A 447 17.86 25.85 13.60
CA ALA A 447 18.47 26.00 14.92
C ALA A 447 18.84 24.63 15.51
N ALA A 448 20.14 24.34 15.58
CA ALA A 448 20.66 23.05 16.07
C ALA A 448 20.62 22.96 17.60
N CYS A 449 19.47 22.54 18.15
CA CYS A 449 19.24 22.43 19.59
C CYS A 449 19.41 21.00 20.14
N ASP A 450 19.75 20.01 19.30
CA ASP A 450 20.23 18.70 19.75
C ASP A 450 21.70 18.75 20.22
N THR A 451 21.91 19.34 21.40
CA THR A 451 23.23 19.45 22.04
C THR A 451 23.69 18.18 22.78
N PHE A 452 22.92 17.09 22.67
CA PHE A 452 23.11 15.86 23.46
C PHE A 452 23.57 14.66 22.63
N ARG A 453 23.18 14.55 21.35
CA ARG A 453 23.57 13.45 20.46
C ARG A 453 24.76 13.87 19.60
N SER A 454 25.94 13.29 19.86
CA SER A 454 27.13 13.52 19.01
C SER A 454 26.85 13.12 17.55
N GLY A 455 27.15 14.03 16.62
CA GLY A 455 26.84 13.92 15.20
C GLY A 455 25.50 14.55 14.77
N ALA A 456 24.66 15.05 15.69
CA ALA A 456 23.40 15.70 15.34
C ALA A 456 23.60 17.07 14.68
N VAL A 457 24.56 17.87 15.17
CA VAL A 457 24.90 19.17 14.56
C VAL A 457 25.54 18.95 13.19
N GLU A 458 26.43 17.96 13.06
CA GLU A 458 27.02 17.54 11.78
C GLU A 458 25.95 17.08 10.77
N GLN A 459 24.94 16.32 11.22
CA GLN A 459 23.81 15.91 10.39
C GLN A 459 23.05 17.13 9.82
N LEU A 460 22.74 18.12 10.66
CA LEU A 460 22.09 19.37 10.22
C LEU A 460 23.01 20.22 9.33
N ARG A 461 24.33 20.20 9.55
CA ARG A 461 25.33 20.89 8.73
C ARG A 461 25.39 20.31 7.31
N VAL A 462 25.31 18.99 7.16
CA VAL A 462 25.15 18.32 5.86
C VAL A 462 23.81 18.68 5.21
N HIS A 463 22.69 18.62 5.95
CA HIS A 463 21.39 19.00 5.39
C HIS A 463 21.37 20.46 4.90
N ALA A 464 21.87 21.41 5.70
CA ALA A 464 21.94 22.82 5.32
C ALA A 464 22.85 23.08 4.12
N ARG A 465 24.00 22.39 3.99
CA ARG A 465 24.87 22.46 2.80
C ARG A 465 24.12 21.98 1.54
N ASN A 466 23.46 20.83 1.63
CA ASN A 466 22.77 20.23 0.50
C ASN A 466 21.54 21.04 0.08
N LEU A 467 20.80 21.62 1.04
CA LEU A 467 19.67 22.51 0.76
C LEU A 467 20.11 23.83 0.10
N ARG A 468 21.28 24.39 0.46
CA ARG A 468 21.89 25.52 -0.26
C ARG A 468 22.28 25.15 -1.69
N ALA A 469 22.90 23.99 -1.89
CA ALA A 469 23.34 23.52 -3.21
C ALA A 469 22.19 23.21 -4.18
N LEU A 470 20.98 22.93 -3.67
CA LEU A 470 19.76 22.77 -4.48
C LEU A 470 19.11 24.09 -4.91
N GLN A 471 19.44 25.22 -4.25
CA GLN A 471 18.82 26.52 -4.51
C GLN A 471 19.31 27.12 -5.85
N THR A 472 18.52 26.98 -6.90
CA THR A 472 18.93 27.32 -8.29
C THR A 472 18.19 28.49 -8.94
N SER A 473 17.13 29.04 -8.35
CA SER A 473 16.35 30.14 -8.99
C SER A 473 15.51 31.06 -8.08
N GLY A 474 15.40 30.80 -6.76
CA GLY A 474 14.52 31.55 -5.85
C GLY A 474 15.23 32.45 -4.80
N GLN A 475 14.47 33.35 -4.17
CA GLN A 475 14.95 34.24 -3.10
C GLN A 475 15.08 33.55 -1.72
N GLY A 476 14.43 32.40 -1.52
CA GLY A 476 14.44 31.68 -0.25
C GLY A 476 15.81 31.06 0.04
N SER A 477 16.45 31.46 1.14
CA SER A 477 17.80 31.05 1.53
C SER A 477 17.84 30.33 2.88
N VAL A 478 18.68 29.30 3.03
CA VAL A 478 18.84 28.57 4.30
C VAL A 478 20.17 28.80 5.01
N GLU A 479 20.13 28.96 6.33
CA GLU A 479 21.31 28.95 7.21
C GLU A 479 21.15 28.01 8.42
N LEU A 480 22.27 27.67 9.04
CA LEU A 480 22.35 26.84 10.25
C LEU A 480 22.90 27.68 11.42
N PHE A 481 22.10 27.81 12.47
CA PHE A 481 22.53 28.38 13.75
C PHE A 481 22.95 27.25 14.70
N GLU A 482 24.24 27.17 14.98
CA GLU A 482 24.83 26.20 15.91
C GLU A 482 25.74 26.87 16.95
N ARG A 483 25.83 26.25 18.14
CA ARG A 483 26.72 26.73 19.23
C ARG A 483 27.63 25.65 19.81
N GLY A 484 27.66 24.45 19.20
CA GLY A 484 28.39 23.28 19.69
C GLY A 484 27.67 22.51 20.80
N TYR A 485 28.21 21.34 21.14
CA TYR A 485 27.64 20.38 22.10
C TYR A 485 27.67 20.86 23.56
N GLY A 486 26.82 20.26 24.41
CA GLY A 486 26.84 20.47 25.86
C GLY A 486 26.26 21.80 26.37
N LYS A 487 25.67 22.63 25.51
CA LYS A 487 24.99 23.88 25.88
C LYS A 487 23.48 23.69 26.08
N ASP A 488 22.86 24.63 26.79
CA ASP A 488 21.41 24.63 27.01
C ASP A 488 20.64 24.89 25.71
N SER A 489 19.90 23.87 25.26
CA SER A 489 19.02 23.91 24.10
C SER A 489 18.01 25.08 24.14
N ALA A 490 17.51 25.45 25.33
CA ALA A 490 16.57 26.57 25.47
C ALA A 490 17.24 27.94 25.21
N GLY A 491 18.54 28.05 25.50
CA GLY A 491 19.35 29.23 25.21
C GLY A 491 19.72 29.35 23.73
N ILE A 492 20.11 28.23 23.09
CA ILE A 492 20.42 28.20 21.65
C ILE A 492 19.20 28.62 20.82
N ALA A 493 18.00 28.08 21.14
CA ALA A 493 16.76 28.49 20.49
C ALA A 493 16.52 30.01 20.62
N LYS A 494 16.75 30.58 21.82
CA LYS A 494 16.55 32.02 22.07
C LYS A 494 17.53 32.89 21.29
N GLU A 495 18.80 32.48 21.24
CA GLU A 495 19.82 33.14 20.43
C GLU A 495 19.51 33.04 18.93
N ALA A 496 19.04 31.87 18.45
CA ALA A 496 18.66 31.66 17.05
C ALA A 496 17.47 32.53 16.63
N ILE A 497 16.42 32.62 17.45
CA ILE A 497 15.26 33.50 17.18
C ILE A 497 15.67 34.98 17.17
N SER A 498 16.57 35.36 18.09
CA SER A 498 17.13 36.73 18.13
C SER A 498 17.98 37.05 16.90
N PHE A 499 18.78 36.09 16.43
CA PHE A 499 19.58 36.19 15.21
C PHE A 499 18.70 36.24 13.95
N ALA A 500 17.67 35.39 13.87
CA ALA A 500 16.69 35.37 12.77
C ALA A 500 15.98 36.72 12.63
N THR A 501 15.50 37.27 13.75
CA THR A 501 14.86 38.60 13.80
C THR A 501 15.81 39.70 13.33
N SER A 502 17.07 39.65 13.77
CA SER A 502 18.10 40.66 13.46
C SER A 502 18.59 40.62 12.00
N ASN A 503 18.50 39.46 11.34
CA ASN A 503 18.97 39.26 9.96
C ASN A 503 17.81 39.07 8.95
N HIS A 504 16.57 39.30 9.38
CA HIS A 504 15.36 39.20 8.56
C HIS A 504 15.18 37.83 7.87
N PHE A 505 15.28 36.75 8.67
CA PHE A 505 14.77 35.43 8.28
C PHE A 505 13.26 35.36 8.52
N ASP A 506 12.53 34.69 7.64
CA ASP A 506 11.07 34.54 7.73
C ASP A 506 10.70 33.40 8.71
N VAL A 507 11.48 32.32 8.77
CA VAL A 507 11.17 31.11 9.56
C VAL A 507 12.38 30.62 10.35
N VAL A 508 12.16 30.14 11.58
CA VAL A 508 13.13 29.38 12.39
C VAL A 508 12.62 27.96 12.61
N LEU A 509 13.41 26.95 12.23
CA LEU A 509 13.12 25.54 12.46
C LEU A 509 14.04 24.99 13.56
N ILE A 510 13.48 24.66 14.72
CA ILE A 510 14.23 24.16 15.88
C ILE A 510 14.25 22.63 15.87
N ASP A 511 15.42 22.03 15.66
CA ASP A 511 15.61 20.58 15.85
C ASP A 511 15.86 20.31 17.34
N THR A 512 14.92 19.63 18.01
CA THR A 512 15.12 19.20 19.39
C THR A 512 15.67 17.78 19.45
N ALA A 513 16.53 17.51 20.43
CA ALA A 513 17.08 16.18 20.65
C ALA A 513 15.99 15.13 20.88
N GLY A 514 16.18 13.91 20.37
CA GLY A 514 15.27 12.79 20.64
C GLY A 514 15.27 12.35 22.10
N ARG A 515 14.08 12.05 22.63
CA ARG A 515 13.84 11.70 24.05
C ARG A 515 12.92 10.49 24.18
N MET A 516 13.22 9.58 25.11
CA MET A 516 12.19 8.68 25.62
C MET A 516 11.27 9.47 26.55
N GLN A 517 9.97 9.21 26.43
CA GLN A 517 8.90 9.94 27.11
C GLN A 517 8.98 9.86 28.64
N ASP A 518 9.58 8.80 29.17
CA ASP A 518 9.76 8.58 30.62
C ASP A 518 11.04 9.22 31.19
N ASN A 519 11.81 9.96 30.39
CA ASN A 519 13.07 10.61 30.82
C ASN A 519 12.84 12.04 31.36
N GLU A 520 12.38 12.13 32.61
CA GLU A 520 12.02 13.40 33.26
C GLU A 520 13.07 14.53 33.12
N PRO A 521 14.38 14.35 33.42
CA PRO A 521 15.35 15.45 33.34
C PRO A 521 15.43 16.10 31.95
N LEU A 522 15.26 15.30 30.91
CA LEU A 522 15.32 15.78 29.53
C LEU A 522 13.96 16.28 29.02
N MET A 523 12.84 15.74 29.52
CA MET A 523 11.51 16.30 29.27
C MET A 523 11.32 17.66 29.94
N ARG A 524 11.90 17.88 31.14
CA ARG A 524 12.01 19.21 31.77
C ARG A 524 12.83 20.19 30.91
N ALA A 525 13.92 19.74 30.28
CA ALA A 525 14.69 20.59 29.37
C ALA A 525 13.90 20.96 28.11
N LEU A 526 13.09 20.05 27.57
CA LEU A 526 12.20 20.30 26.43
C LEU A 526 11.07 21.28 26.78
N ALA A 527 10.39 21.07 27.92
CA ALA A 527 9.35 21.97 28.40
C ALA A 527 9.91 23.37 28.71
N LYS A 528 11.12 23.47 29.26
CA LYS A 528 11.85 24.74 29.41
C LYS A 528 12.12 25.41 28.06
N LEU A 529 12.57 24.67 27.03
CA LEU A 529 12.77 25.23 25.69
C LEU A 529 11.46 25.82 25.15
N VAL A 530 10.36 25.10 25.25
CA VAL A 530 9.03 25.56 24.82
C VAL A 530 8.57 26.77 25.63
N ALA A 531 8.63 26.74 26.96
CA ALA A 531 8.14 27.83 27.82
C ALA A 531 8.99 29.12 27.72
N VAL A 532 10.30 29.01 27.47
CA VAL A 532 11.21 30.16 27.35
C VAL A 532 11.12 30.83 25.96
N ASN A 533 10.84 30.06 24.91
CA ASN A 533 10.88 30.54 23.52
C ASN A 533 9.50 30.74 22.89
N ASN A 534 8.44 30.13 23.46
CA ASN A 534 7.06 30.16 22.97
C ASN A 534 6.95 30.06 21.43
N PRO A 535 7.44 28.95 20.82
CA PRO A 535 7.39 28.77 19.37
C PRO A 535 5.96 28.84 18.84
N ASP A 536 5.74 29.38 17.64
CA ASP A 536 4.42 29.48 17.01
C ASP A 536 3.75 28.10 16.89
N LYS A 537 4.48 27.09 16.43
CA LYS A 537 4.01 25.69 16.32
C LYS A 537 4.97 24.70 16.99
N ILE A 538 4.41 23.75 17.71
CA ILE A 538 5.09 22.61 18.32
C ILE A 538 4.62 21.36 17.59
N ILE A 539 5.47 20.81 16.72
CA ILE A 539 5.16 19.68 15.86
C ILE A 539 5.77 18.40 16.44
N PHE A 540 4.92 17.41 16.71
CA PHE A 540 5.36 16.07 17.12
C PHE A 540 5.65 15.20 15.89
N VAL A 541 6.84 14.61 15.85
CA VAL A 541 7.28 13.69 14.80
C VAL A 541 7.20 12.26 15.33
N GLY A 542 6.32 11.43 14.74
CA GLY A 542 6.04 10.06 15.18
C GLY A 542 6.06 9.06 14.02
N GLU A 543 6.41 7.81 14.31
CA GLU A 543 6.48 6.74 13.29
C GLU A 543 5.13 6.05 13.07
N ALA A 544 4.71 5.91 11.82
CA ALA A 544 3.41 5.34 11.45
C ALA A 544 3.25 3.84 11.80
N LEU A 545 4.37 3.12 11.95
CA LEU A 545 4.39 1.71 12.36
C LEU A 545 3.93 1.48 13.81
N VAL A 546 4.12 2.46 14.70
CA VAL A 546 4.17 2.23 16.16
C VAL A 546 2.81 2.53 16.81
N GLY A 547 1.79 1.76 16.42
CA GLY A 547 0.36 2.05 16.70
C GLY A 547 0.05 2.51 18.12
N ASN A 548 0.17 1.60 19.11
CA ASN A 548 -0.19 1.92 20.49
C ASN A 548 0.88 2.74 21.25
N GLU A 549 2.18 2.54 20.99
CA GLU A 549 3.20 3.27 21.75
C GLU A 549 3.32 4.74 21.31
N ALA A 550 3.04 5.07 20.03
CA ALA A 550 3.05 6.46 19.58
C ALA A 550 1.94 7.29 20.26
N VAL A 551 0.81 6.66 20.63
CA VAL A 551 -0.23 7.26 21.47
C VAL A 551 0.28 7.54 22.89
N ASP A 552 0.94 6.57 23.54
CA ASP A 552 1.56 6.75 24.88
C ASP A 552 2.61 7.87 24.86
N GLN A 553 3.50 7.85 23.87
CA GLN A 553 4.53 8.88 23.64
C GLN A 553 3.88 10.25 23.49
N LEU A 554 2.95 10.42 22.56
CA LEU A 554 2.29 11.70 22.26
C LEU A 554 1.52 12.24 23.48
N THR A 555 0.87 11.35 24.25
CA THR A 555 0.16 11.69 25.48
C THR A 555 1.11 12.16 26.57
N LYS A 556 2.18 11.39 26.87
CA LYS A 556 3.19 11.73 27.88
C LYS A 556 4.03 12.97 27.52
N PHE A 557 4.30 13.19 26.23
CA PHE A 557 4.92 14.43 25.76
C PHE A 557 4.01 15.64 26.02
N ASN A 558 2.72 15.56 25.65
CA ASN A 558 1.74 16.61 25.94
C ASN A 558 1.56 16.86 27.44
N GLN A 559 1.57 15.81 28.28
CA GLN A 559 1.53 15.96 29.72
C GLN A 559 2.81 16.64 30.24
N SER A 560 4.00 16.18 29.83
CA SER A 560 5.28 16.75 30.27
C SER A 560 5.43 18.23 29.92
N LEU A 561 4.91 18.66 28.76
CA LEU A 561 4.86 20.07 28.38
C LEU A 561 3.99 20.90 29.33
N LYS A 562 2.89 20.33 29.84
CA LYS A 562 2.05 20.97 30.86
C LYS A 562 2.76 21.02 32.21
N ASP A 563 3.08 19.85 32.75
CA ASP A 563 3.57 19.64 34.11
C ASP A 563 4.91 20.33 34.39
N PHE A 564 5.76 20.52 33.37
CA PHE A 564 7.08 21.14 33.51
C PHE A 564 7.21 22.55 32.89
N SER A 565 6.13 23.17 32.39
CA SER A 565 6.18 24.53 31.83
C SER A 565 6.40 25.63 32.88
N GLY A 566 5.79 25.49 34.07
CA GLY A 566 5.68 26.57 35.05
C GLY A 566 4.74 27.72 34.66
N LEU A 567 3.95 27.58 33.60
CA LEU A 567 3.01 28.60 33.10
C LEU A 567 1.57 28.31 33.53
N GLN A 568 0.75 29.33 33.74
CA GLN A 568 -0.68 29.16 34.04
C GLN A 568 -1.43 28.53 32.84
N ASN A 569 -1.10 28.95 31.63
CA ASN A 569 -1.60 28.40 30.37
C ASN A 569 -0.43 27.72 29.63
N PRO A 570 -0.16 26.42 29.86
CA PRO A 570 0.91 25.70 29.18
C PRO A 570 0.65 25.55 27.68
N ARG A 571 1.70 25.71 26.87
CA ARG A 571 1.70 25.25 25.47
C ARG A 571 1.66 23.72 25.42
N HIS A 572 1.03 23.22 24.36
CA HIS A 572 0.89 21.80 24.05
C HIS A 572 1.28 21.58 22.57
N ILE A 573 1.27 20.33 22.11
CA ILE A 573 1.58 20.00 20.70
C ILE A 573 0.46 20.55 19.80
N ASP A 574 0.84 21.35 18.81
CA ASP A 574 -0.09 22.03 17.87
C ASP A 574 -0.31 21.23 16.57
N GLY A 575 0.27 20.03 16.46
CA GLY A 575 0.08 19.08 15.36
C GLY A 575 1.21 18.07 15.18
N ILE A 576 1.07 17.22 14.15
CA ILE A 576 1.80 15.96 13.99
C ILE A 576 2.43 15.88 12.59
N ILE A 577 3.62 15.28 12.48
CA ILE A 577 4.15 14.74 11.23
C ILE A 577 4.36 13.23 11.41
N LEU A 578 3.74 12.43 10.55
CA LEU A 578 3.92 10.98 10.52
C LEU A 578 5.13 10.63 9.64
N THR A 579 5.95 9.68 10.07
CA THR A 579 7.15 9.25 9.34
C THR A 579 7.18 7.73 9.12
N LYS A 580 7.97 7.29 8.13
CA LYS A 580 8.01 5.89 7.66
C LYS A 580 6.64 5.41 7.16
N PHE A 581 5.89 6.30 6.53
CA PHE A 581 4.58 5.96 5.95
C PHE A 581 4.74 5.10 4.69
N ASP A 582 5.91 5.19 4.04
CA ASP A 582 6.40 4.29 2.99
C ASP A 582 6.60 2.83 3.43
N THR A 583 6.59 2.53 4.74
CA THR A 583 6.75 1.17 5.28
C THR A 583 5.47 0.61 5.90
N ILE A 584 4.29 1.18 5.61
CA ILE A 584 2.99 0.61 5.98
C ILE A 584 2.12 0.43 4.73
N ASP A 585 1.76 -0.80 4.40
CA ASP A 585 0.99 -1.10 3.17
C ASP A 585 -0.44 -0.54 3.26
N ASP A 586 -1.18 -0.97 4.29
CA ASP A 586 -2.63 -0.76 4.38
C ASP A 586 -3.12 -0.44 5.81
N LYS A 587 -2.20 -0.05 6.71
CA LYS A 587 -2.36 0.01 8.18
C LYS A 587 -2.32 1.44 8.74
N VAL A 588 -3.10 2.33 8.14
CA VAL A 588 -3.20 3.76 8.51
C VAL A 588 -3.79 4.05 9.90
N GLY A 589 -4.25 3.05 10.66
CA GLY A 589 -4.95 3.23 11.94
C GLY A 589 -4.17 3.98 13.04
N ALA A 590 -2.83 4.03 12.95
CA ALA A 590 -2.01 4.84 13.85
C ALA A 590 -2.30 6.36 13.69
N ALA A 591 -2.58 6.82 12.47
CA ALA A 591 -2.94 8.21 12.18
C ALA A 591 -4.26 8.61 12.85
N LEU A 592 -5.27 7.74 12.72
CA LEU A 592 -6.56 7.87 13.41
C LEU A 592 -6.38 7.85 14.93
N SER A 593 -5.51 6.98 15.44
CA SER A 593 -5.33 6.81 16.88
C SER A 593 -4.72 8.05 17.55
N MET A 594 -3.72 8.67 16.91
CA MET A 594 -3.10 9.90 17.41
C MET A 594 -4.03 11.11 17.31
N THR A 595 -4.75 11.26 16.19
CA THR A 595 -5.71 12.37 15.97
C THR A 595 -6.90 12.28 16.92
N TYR A 596 -7.46 11.08 17.15
CA TYR A 596 -8.57 10.87 18.09
C TYR A 596 -8.23 11.29 19.53
N ILE A 597 -7.08 10.88 20.05
CA ILE A 597 -6.70 11.11 21.45
C ILE A 597 -6.25 12.55 21.72
N THR A 598 -5.65 13.22 20.73
CA THR A 598 -5.13 14.59 20.92
C THR A 598 -6.03 15.70 20.36
N GLY A 599 -6.87 15.39 19.38
CA GLY A 599 -7.61 16.38 18.58
C GLY A 599 -6.72 17.25 17.69
N GLN A 600 -5.45 16.89 17.50
CA GLN A 600 -4.46 17.70 16.77
C GLN A 600 -4.31 17.26 15.31
N PRO A 601 -4.04 18.19 14.37
CA PRO A 601 -3.85 17.87 12.96
C PRO A 601 -2.61 17.00 12.70
N ILE A 602 -2.66 16.24 11.62
CA ILE A 602 -1.46 15.78 10.92
C ILE A 602 -1.19 16.81 9.81
N TYR A 603 -0.08 17.55 9.90
CA TYR A 603 0.30 18.53 8.89
C TYR A 603 0.90 17.84 7.65
N PHE A 604 1.82 16.90 7.85
CA PHE A 604 2.52 16.21 6.75
C PHE A 604 2.81 14.74 7.05
N VAL A 605 3.10 14.00 5.98
CA VAL A 605 3.44 12.58 5.98
C VAL A 605 4.76 12.37 5.23
N GLY A 606 5.77 11.81 5.90
CA GLY A 606 7.05 11.44 5.33
C GLY A 606 7.03 10.04 4.73
N THR A 607 7.14 9.95 3.40
CA THR A 607 7.05 8.71 2.59
C THR A 607 8.40 8.33 1.97
N GLY A 608 9.47 8.32 2.77
CA GLY A 608 10.83 8.06 2.30
C GLY A 608 11.89 8.97 2.94
N GLN A 609 13.05 9.11 2.28
CA GLN A 609 14.26 9.74 2.84
C GLN A 609 14.71 11.02 2.13
N THR A 610 14.28 11.26 0.89
CA THR A 610 14.63 12.47 0.12
C THR A 610 13.84 13.69 0.60
N TYR A 611 14.26 14.90 0.20
CA TYR A 611 13.55 16.14 0.53
C TYR A 611 12.17 16.25 -0.12
N THR A 612 11.93 15.52 -1.22
CA THR A 612 10.64 15.45 -1.92
C THR A 612 9.72 14.34 -1.40
N ASP A 613 10.19 13.43 -0.53
CA ASP A 613 9.35 12.41 0.12
C ASP A 613 8.52 12.99 1.31
N LEU A 614 7.83 14.11 1.09
CA LEU A 614 6.93 14.77 2.04
C LEU A 614 5.57 15.00 1.35
N LYS A 615 4.47 14.59 1.98
CA LYS A 615 3.13 14.58 1.38
C LYS A 615 2.02 15.08 2.31
N ASN A 616 0.89 15.48 1.74
CA ASN A 616 -0.34 15.87 2.46
C ASN A 616 -1.26 14.65 2.71
N LEU A 617 -1.92 14.59 3.87
CA LEU A 617 -2.87 13.53 4.23
C LEU A 617 -4.32 14.01 4.11
N ARG A 618 -5.01 13.68 3.02
CA ARG A 618 -6.46 13.92 2.93
C ARG A 618 -7.23 12.92 3.78
N VAL A 619 -8.25 13.44 4.47
CA VAL A 619 -9.19 12.67 5.32
C VAL A 619 -9.92 11.60 4.51
N SER A 620 -10.21 11.86 3.22
CA SER A 620 -10.85 10.92 2.30
C SER A 620 -10.16 9.55 2.27
N HIS A 621 -8.84 9.50 2.12
CA HIS A 621 -8.12 8.26 1.83
C HIS A 621 -8.02 7.33 3.06
N VAL A 622 -8.15 7.89 4.27
CA VAL A 622 -8.16 7.11 5.52
C VAL A 622 -9.53 6.50 5.81
N VAL A 623 -10.59 6.94 5.10
CA VAL A 623 -11.99 6.61 5.43
C VAL A 623 -12.76 5.97 4.28
N ASN A 624 -12.58 6.44 3.05
CA ASN A 624 -13.38 6.03 1.90
C ASN A 624 -12.65 4.97 1.07
N ARG A 625 -13.13 3.73 1.18
CA ARG A 625 -12.83 2.64 0.24
C ARG A 625 -14.09 1.80 0.00
N ARG A 626 -15.04 2.37 -0.75
CA ARG A 626 -16.34 1.74 -1.07
C ARG A 626 -16.26 0.89 -2.36
N ARG A 627 -17.10 -0.15 -2.40
CA ARG A 627 -17.51 -1.02 -3.54
C ARG A 627 -18.68 -1.91 -3.03
N LEU A 628 -19.98 -1.64 -3.26
CA LEU A 628 -21.16 -2.52 -2.95
C LEU A 628 -22.52 -2.00 -3.57
N CYS A 629 -23.10 -2.43 -4.72
CA CYS A 629 -22.92 -3.59 -5.65
C CYS A 629 -23.58 -3.38 -7.06
N THR A 630 -23.17 -4.12 -8.14
CA THR A 630 -24.06 -4.97 -9.04
C THR A 630 -23.42 -5.51 -10.36
N ASN A 631 -23.43 -6.84 -10.58
CA ASN A 631 -23.45 -7.45 -11.94
C ASN A 631 -23.94 -8.92 -11.94
N TYR A 632 -24.96 -9.30 -12.74
CA TYR A 632 -25.30 -10.71 -13.07
C TYR A 632 -26.44 -10.84 -14.12
N TYR A 633 -26.23 -11.54 -15.25
CA TYR A 633 -27.02 -12.73 -15.66
C TYR A 633 -26.51 -13.43 -16.96
N THR A 634 -25.77 -14.52 -16.75
CA THR A 634 -25.84 -15.84 -17.44
C THR A 634 -25.76 -15.99 -18.98
N ARG A 635 -24.87 -16.92 -19.40
CA ARG A 635 -24.73 -17.51 -20.75
C ARG A 635 -26.03 -18.00 -21.39
N HIS A 636 -26.22 -17.79 -22.71
CA HIS A 636 -26.41 -18.81 -23.77
C HIS A 636 -26.36 -18.14 -25.18
N GLN A 637 -26.16 -18.92 -26.25
CA GLN A 637 -25.95 -18.47 -27.65
C GLN A 637 -27.23 -18.50 -28.51
N PRO A 638 -27.29 -17.94 -29.75
CA PRO A 638 -26.46 -16.89 -30.37
C PRO A 638 -27.22 -15.81 -31.21
N ARG A 639 -26.50 -14.72 -31.58
CA ARG A 639 -26.79 -13.72 -32.66
C ARG A 639 -27.98 -12.75 -32.47
N LEU A 640 -27.87 -11.62 -33.18
CA LEU A 640 -28.93 -10.62 -33.48
C LEU A 640 -29.54 -9.84 -32.29
N LEU A 641 -28.71 -9.11 -31.52
CA LEU A 641 -29.08 -7.80 -30.91
C LEU A 641 -27.85 -7.16 -30.22
N THR A 642 -26.88 -6.66 -31.01
CA THR A 642 -25.62 -6.10 -30.46
C THR A 642 -25.00 -5.04 -31.38
N SER A 643 -25.79 -4.05 -31.83
CA SER A 643 -25.32 -2.99 -32.75
C SER A 643 -25.70 -1.57 -32.33
N LEU A 644 -26.19 -1.37 -31.10
CA LEU A 644 -26.61 -0.06 -30.59
C LEU A 644 -26.03 0.24 -29.19
N TYR A 645 -26.13 -0.68 -28.24
CA TYR A 645 -25.53 -0.49 -26.90
C TYR A 645 -23.98 -0.54 -26.89
N GLN A 646 -23.36 -1.07 -27.95
CA GLN A 646 -21.90 -1.27 -28.02
C GLN A 646 -21.13 -0.08 -28.63
N GLN A 647 -21.77 1.08 -28.83
CA GLN A 647 -21.12 2.29 -29.38
C GLN A 647 -20.87 3.42 -28.37
N GLN A 648 -21.52 3.45 -27.20
CA GLN A 648 -21.31 4.50 -26.20
C GLN A 648 -20.28 4.16 -25.11
N TYR A 649 -20.01 2.87 -24.86
CA TYR A 649 -19.08 2.41 -23.80
C TYR A 649 -17.59 2.39 -24.17
N TYR A 650 -17.20 2.90 -25.35
CA TYR A 650 -15.80 2.94 -25.83
C TYR A 650 -15.31 4.37 -26.12
N ALA A 651 -15.89 5.38 -25.47
CA ALA A 651 -15.61 6.80 -25.73
C ALA A 651 -14.42 7.37 -24.93
N THR A 652 -14.09 6.77 -23.78
CA THR A 652 -13.03 7.20 -22.85
C THR A 652 -11.91 6.15 -22.79
N ARG A 653 -10.97 6.22 -23.75
CA ARG A 653 -9.65 5.60 -23.65
C ARG A 653 -8.57 6.64 -23.95
N THR A 654 -8.25 7.42 -22.93
CA THR A 654 -7.10 8.33 -22.82
C THR A 654 -5.83 7.52 -22.56
N ALA A 655 -4.81 7.66 -23.42
CA ALA A 655 -3.39 7.53 -23.07
C ALA A 655 -2.51 7.66 -24.32
N ASN A 656 -1.32 8.23 -24.14
CA ASN A 656 -0.20 8.11 -25.06
C ASN A 656 0.40 6.68 -24.97
N ALA A 657 0.90 6.12 -26.08
CA ALA A 657 1.45 4.76 -26.11
C ALA A 657 2.57 4.47 -25.08
N VAL A 658 3.40 5.48 -24.77
CA VAL A 658 4.47 5.39 -23.77
C VAL A 658 3.90 5.38 -22.35
N ILE A 659 2.78 6.07 -22.12
CA ILE A 659 2.07 6.07 -20.84
C ILE A 659 1.40 4.70 -20.63
N ASP A 660 0.56 4.24 -21.58
CA ASP A 660 -0.06 2.90 -21.54
C ASP A 660 0.96 1.76 -21.34
N MET A 661 2.15 1.84 -21.94
CA MET A 661 3.23 0.89 -21.67
C MET A 661 3.88 1.07 -20.28
N THR A 662 4.01 2.29 -19.77
CA THR A 662 4.58 2.55 -18.43
C THR A 662 3.64 2.04 -17.33
N ASP A 663 2.35 2.39 -17.43
CA ASP A 663 1.23 1.92 -16.62
C ASP A 663 1.09 0.38 -16.56
N ARG A 664 1.60 -0.34 -17.58
CA ARG A 664 1.62 -1.81 -17.66
C ARG A 664 2.91 -2.46 -17.13
N GLY A 665 3.90 -1.67 -16.73
CA GLY A 665 5.24 -2.18 -16.39
C GLY A 665 6.03 -2.69 -17.61
N LEU A 666 5.70 -2.21 -18.82
CA LEU A 666 6.39 -2.51 -20.08
C LEU A 666 7.49 -1.48 -20.42
N VAL A 667 7.80 -0.53 -19.53
CA VAL A 667 8.92 0.41 -19.70
C VAL A 667 9.94 0.22 -18.58
N ALA A 668 11.21 0.10 -18.96
CA ALA A 668 12.36 0.06 -18.06
C ALA A 668 13.12 1.40 -18.08
N ASN A 669 13.40 1.94 -19.28
CA ASN A 669 14.06 3.24 -19.44
C ASN A 669 13.56 3.95 -20.72
N ILE A 670 13.59 5.29 -20.70
CA ILE A 670 13.45 6.15 -21.88
C ILE A 670 14.63 7.12 -21.94
N THR A 671 15.10 7.47 -23.15
CA THR A 671 16.27 8.35 -23.30
C THR A 671 15.97 9.83 -23.05
N SER A 672 14.71 10.23 -23.02
CA SER A 672 14.25 11.57 -22.64
C SER A 672 12.74 11.57 -22.41
N PRO A 673 12.20 12.30 -21.41
CA PRO A 673 10.75 12.48 -21.23
C PRO A 673 10.04 13.09 -22.45
N ASP A 674 10.77 13.85 -23.29
CA ASP A 674 10.25 14.40 -24.55
C ASP A 674 9.76 13.33 -25.54
N LEU A 675 10.12 12.06 -25.35
CA LEU A 675 9.57 10.93 -26.10
C LEU A 675 8.03 10.86 -25.96
N ILE A 676 7.48 11.20 -24.79
CA ILE A 676 6.02 11.26 -24.58
C ILE A 676 5.43 12.29 -25.54
N LYS A 677 5.91 13.55 -25.50
CA LYS A 677 5.47 14.60 -26.43
C LYS A 677 5.60 14.19 -27.90
N LYS A 678 6.72 13.57 -28.29
CA LYS A 678 6.89 13.11 -29.68
C LYS A 678 5.85 12.06 -30.07
N THR A 679 5.42 11.22 -29.13
CA THR A 679 4.42 10.16 -29.34
C THR A 679 2.97 10.61 -29.10
N GLU A 680 2.71 11.90 -28.86
CA GLU A 680 1.39 12.50 -29.12
C GLU A 680 1.09 12.54 -30.63
N SER A 681 2.12 12.43 -31.47
CA SER A 681 2.03 12.42 -32.94
C SER A 681 2.30 11.02 -33.54
N PRO A 682 1.61 10.63 -34.63
CA PRO A 682 1.91 9.41 -35.38
C PRO A 682 3.37 9.40 -35.86
N THR A 683 4.15 8.48 -35.30
CA THR A 683 5.62 8.39 -35.41
C THR A 683 5.99 6.98 -35.89
N ALA A 684 7.20 6.76 -36.43
CA ALA A 684 7.72 5.42 -36.68
C ALA A 684 8.67 4.94 -35.57
N ILE A 685 8.45 3.71 -35.12
CA ILE A 685 9.15 3.04 -34.00
C ILE A 685 9.60 1.66 -34.48
N TYR A 686 10.85 1.28 -34.20
CA TYR A 686 11.38 -0.02 -34.58
C TYR A 686 11.94 -0.86 -33.43
N CYS A 687 11.83 -2.19 -33.54
CA CYS A 687 12.58 -3.14 -32.72
C CYS A 687 13.42 -4.05 -33.61
N GLY A 688 14.69 -4.27 -33.24
CA GLY A 688 15.54 -5.28 -33.87
C GLY A 688 15.26 -6.68 -33.34
N VAL A 689 15.36 -7.70 -34.20
CA VAL A 689 15.19 -9.11 -33.86
C VAL A 689 16.27 -9.94 -34.56
N ASP A 690 17.20 -10.46 -33.77
CA ASP A 690 18.43 -11.10 -34.24
C ASP A 690 18.21 -12.62 -34.48
N PRO A 691 18.48 -13.18 -35.69
CA PRO A 691 18.09 -14.54 -36.09
C PRO A 691 18.94 -15.68 -35.51
N THR A 692 18.96 -15.77 -34.17
CA THR A 692 19.69 -16.80 -33.40
C THR A 692 19.09 -18.21 -33.48
N ALA A 693 17.85 -18.32 -33.97
CA ALA A 693 17.14 -19.57 -34.26
C ALA A 693 15.95 -19.30 -35.19
N ASN A 694 15.47 -20.34 -35.87
CA ASN A 694 14.27 -20.35 -36.73
C ASN A 694 12.94 -20.28 -35.97
N SER A 695 12.94 -19.66 -34.79
CA SER A 695 11.74 -19.31 -34.04
C SER A 695 12.09 -18.26 -33.00
N LEU A 696 11.14 -17.36 -32.76
CA LEU A 696 11.06 -16.53 -31.58
C LEU A 696 10.74 -17.37 -30.33
N HIS A 697 11.02 -16.81 -29.16
CA HIS A 697 10.61 -17.36 -27.87
C HIS A 697 9.96 -16.27 -27.01
N LEU A 698 9.43 -16.64 -25.84
CA LEU A 698 8.70 -15.72 -24.94
C LEU A 698 9.45 -14.41 -24.63
N GLY A 699 10.77 -14.45 -24.47
CA GLY A 699 11.59 -13.24 -24.30
C GLY A 699 11.58 -12.24 -25.48
N ASN A 700 11.15 -12.66 -26.68
CA ASN A 700 10.88 -11.78 -27.83
C ASN A 700 9.42 -11.29 -27.86
N LEU A 701 8.49 -12.05 -27.29
CA LEU A 701 7.07 -11.66 -27.24
C LEU A 701 6.90 -10.34 -26.48
N VAL A 702 7.69 -10.14 -25.43
CA VAL A 702 7.73 -8.91 -24.62
C VAL A 702 8.10 -7.67 -25.44
N THR A 703 9.07 -7.74 -26.36
CA THR A 703 9.41 -6.59 -27.24
C THR A 703 8.45 -6.45 -28.42
N LEU A 704 7.87 -7.54 -28.91
CA LEU A 704 6.79 -7.50 -29.90
C LEU A 704 5.49 -6.90 -29.35
N MET A 705 5.17 -7.12 -28.07
CA MET A 705 4.07 -6.43 -27.38
C MET A 705 4.27 -4.92 -27.39
N GLY A 706 5.49 -4.43 -27.12
CA GLY A 706 5.80 -3.01 -27.24
C GLY A 706 5.51 -2.43 -28.64
N LEU A 707 5.91 -3.13 -29.70
CA LEU A 707 5.55 -2.73 -31.07
C LEU A 707 4.03 -2.82 -31.33
N LEU A 708 3.31 -3.75 -30.70
CA LEU A 708 1.86 -3.85 -30.79
C LEU A 708 1.17 -2.68 -30.09
N HIS A 709 1.60 -2.26 -28.90
CA HIS A 709 1.11 -1.05 -28.22
C HIS A 709 1.32 0.20 -29.08
N PHE A 710 2.50 0.42 -29.64
CA PHE A 710 2.69 1.50 -30.61
C PHE A 710 1.78 1.37 -31.85
N GLY A 711 1.55 0.15 -32.35
CA GLY A 711 0.64 -0.10 -33.47
C GLY A 711 -0.83 0.25 -33.19
N ILE A 712 -1.38 -0.16 -32.04
CA ILE A 712 -2.79 0.07 -31.67
C ILE A 712 -3.07 1.55 -31.34
N HIS A 713 -2.07 2.29 -30.87
CA HIS A 713 -2.11 3.75 -30.72
C HIS A 713 -1.84 4.53 -32.03
N GLY A 714 -1.79 3.85 -33.18
CA GLY A 714 -1.76 4.48 -34.51
C GLY A 714 -0.36 4.85 -35.04
N HIS A 715 0.70 4.48 -34.32
CA HIS A 715 2.08 4.67 -34.79
C HIS A 715 2.46 3.62 -35.86
N GLN A 716 3.55 3.87 -36.59
CA GLN A 716 4.12 2.90 -37.53
C GLN A 716 5.09 1.98 -36.79
N ALA A 717 4.65 0.78 -36.44
CA ALA A 717 5.54 -0.28 -35.97
C ALA A 717 6.40 -0.81 -37.13
N ILE A 718 7.68 -1.05 -36.84
CA ILE A 718 8.67 -1.65 -37.73
C ILE A 718 9.40 -2.78 -36.98
N ALA A 719 9.30 -4.01 -37.45
CA ALA A 719 10.14 -5.11 -36.99
C ALA A 719 11.32 -5.27 -37.95
N LEU A 720 12.54 -5.07 -37.44
CA LEU A 720 13.76 -5.24 -38.21
C LEU A 720 14.36 -6.61 -37.93
N VAL A 721 14.41 -7.49 -38.94
CA VAL A 721 15.09 -8.78 -38.86
C VAL A 721 16.57 -8.58 -39.14
N GLY A 722 17.39 -9.11 -38.24
CA GLY A 722 18.84 -8.94 -38.25
C GLY A 722 19.58 -9.86 -39.22
N GLY A 723 19.24 -9.90 -40.51
CA GLY A 723 19.90 -10.81 -41.47
C GLY A 723 21.41 -10.63 -41.53
N ALA A 724 21.91 -9.39 -41.52
CA ALA A 724 23.34 -9.11 -41.44
C ALA A 724 23.87 -9.22 -40.00
N THR A 725 23.19 -8.60 -39.02
CA THR A 725 23.67 -8.57 -37.63
C THR A 725 23.73 -9.96 -36.99
N GLY A 726 22.83 -10.87 -37.37
CA GLY A 726 22.76 -12.24 -36.88
C GLY A 726 23.91 -13.14 -37.36
N SER A 727 24.61 -12.76 -38.43
CA SER A 727 25.84 -13.43 -38.89
C SER A 727 27.06 -13.12 -37.99
N ILE A 728 27.00 -11.99 -37.27
CA ILE A 728 28.08 -11.43 -36.44
C ILE A 728 27.78 -11.69 -34.96
N GLY A 729 26.58 -11.28 -34.52
CA GLY A 729 26.02 -11.58 -33.21
C GLY A 729 26.26 -10.53 -32.13
N ASP A 730 25.17 -10.18 -31.43
CA ASP A 730 25.19 -9.33 -30.25
C ASP A 730 25.91 -10.01 -29.06
N PRO A 731 26.94 -9.36 -28.46
CA PRO A 731 27.54 -9.76 -27.18
C PRO A 731 26.72 -9.32 -25.95
N SER A 732 25.73 -8.45 -26.10
CA SER A 732 25.03 -7.82 -24.96
C SER A 732 24.30 -8.85 -24.09
N GLY A 733 24.49 -8.75 -22.77
CA GLY A 733 23.89 -9.67 -21.79
C GLY A 733 24.42 -11.11 -21.84
N ARG A 734 25.62 -11.34 -22.40
CA ARG A 734 26.25 -12.68 -22.51
C ARG A 734 27.61 -12.74 -21.84
N SER A 735 28.03 -13.95 -21.46
CA SER A 735 29.35 -14.26 -20.90
C SER A 735 30.31 -14.93 -21.89
N THR A 736 29.79 -15.52 -22.98
CA THR A 736 30.56 -16.30 -23.97
C THR A 736 30.28 -15.85 -25.41
N GLU A 737 31.27 -16.05 -26.29
CA GLU A 737 31.19 -15.70 -27.71
C GLU A 737 30.19 -16.60 -28.47
N ARG A 738 29.55 -16.05 -29.52
CA ARG A 738 28.69 -16.85 -30.39
C ARG A 738 29.48 -17.75 -31.33
N VAL A 739 29.06 -19.02 -31.44
CA VAL A 739 29.45 -19.87 -32.57
C VAL A 739 28.81 -19.30 -33.86
N PRO A 740 29.58 -19.03 -34.93
CA PRO A 740 29.02 -18.55 -36.20
C PRO A 740 27.99 -19.50 -36.81
N LEU A 741 26.95 -18.94 -37.42
CA LEU A 741 25.97 -19.70 -38.20
C LEU A 741 26.44 -19.85 -39.65
N SER A 742 26.12 -20.97 -40.31
CA SER A 742 26.22 -21.06 -41.77
C SER A 742 25.14 -20.22 -42.43
N ALA A 743 25.38 -19.72 -43.64
CA ALA A 743 24.41 -18.94 -44.41
C ALA A 743 23.06 -19.67 -44.53
N GLU A 744 23.07 -20.94 -44.92
CA GLU A 744 21.87 -21.78 -45.04
C GLU A 744 21.02 -21.83 -43.75
N VAL A 745 21.66 -21.85 -42.57
CA VAL A 745 20.98 -21.85 -41.27
C VAL A 745 20.52 -20.44 -40.89
N LEU A 746 21.29 -19.41 -41.26
CA LEU A 746 20.91 -18.02 -41.07
C LEU A 746 19.68 -17.66 -41.91
N ASP A 747 19.63 -18.04 -43.17
CA ASP A 747 18.50 -17.84 -44.09
C ASP A 747 17.24 -18.56 -43.60
N GLN A 748 17.39 -19.82 -43.14
CA GLN A 748 16.31 -20.57 -42.48
C GLN A 748 15.83 -19.90 -41.20
N ASN A 749 16.73 -19.29 -40.42
CA ASN A 749 16.37 -18.56 -39.21
C ASN A 749 15.60 -17.27 -39.52
N VAL A 750 16.08 -16.49 -40.49
CA VAL A 750 15.45 -15.26 -41.02
C VAL A 750 14.04 -15.55 -41.51
N ALA A 751 13.88 -16.48 -42.46
CA ALA A 751 12.57 -16.82 -43.03
C ALA A 751 11.59 -17.43 -42.01
N GLY A 752 12.10 -18.07 -40.96
CA GLY A 752 11.29 -18.52 -39.82
C GLY A 752 10.79 -17.35 -38.98
N ILE A 753 11.66 -16.39 -38.65
CA ILE A 753 11.32 -15.21 -37.85
C ILE A 753 10.39 -14.25 -38.60
N GLU A 754 10.67 -13.93 -39.87
CA GLU A 754 9.82 -13.06 -40.69
C GLU A 754 8.37 -13.58 -40.72
N ARG A 755 8.20 -14.89 -40.95
CA ARG A 755 6.90 -15.58 -40.91
C ARG A 755 6.22 -15.47 -39.55
N GLN A 756 6.94 -15.65 -38.45
CA GLN A 756 6.39 -15.54 -37.10
C GLN A 756 6.04 -14.10 -36.71
N VAL A 757 6.82 -13.11 -37.13
CA VAL A 757 6.53 -11.68 -36.93
C VAL A 757 5.27 -11.28 -37.71
N HIS A 758 5.14 -11.69 -38.98
CA HIS A 758 3.92 -11.48 -39.76
C HIS A 758 2.70 -12.18 -39.14
N ARG A 759 2.85 -13.40 -38.61
CA ARG A 759 1.77 -14.11 -37.88
C ARG A 759 1.38 -13.36 -36.60
N PHE A 760 2.36 -12.95 -35.79
CA PHE A 760 2.13 -12.21 -34.55
C PHE A 760 1.33 -10.93 -34.82
N PHE A 761 1.75 -10.09 -35.78
CA PHE A 761 1.02 -8.87 -36.06
C PHE A 761 -0.37 -9.11 -36.67
N LYS A 762 -0.53 -10.12 -37.52
CA LYS A 762 -1.85 -10.51 -38.06
C LYS A 762 -2.81 -10.92 -36.94
N ASN A 763 -2.35 -11.77 -36.01
CA ASN A 763 -3.14 -12.25 -34.89
C ASN A 763 -3.40 -11.11 -33.88
N GLY A 764 -2.35 -10.38 -33.49
CA GLY A 764 -2.41 -9.22 -32.59
C GLY A 764 -3.34 -8.10 -33.06
N THR A 765 -3.43 -7.85 -34.37
CA THR A 765 -4.40 -6.88 -34.92
C THR A 765 -5.84 -7.36 -34.73
N ALA A 766 -6.12 -8.64 -35.02
CA ALA A 766 -7.46 -9.21 -34.83
C ALA A 766 -7.85 -9.30 -33.33
N TYR A 767 -6.89 -9.67 -32.49
CA TYR A 767 -6.99 -9.72 -31.03
C TYR A 767 -7.28 -8.33 -30.43
N ALA A 768 -6.56 -7.29 -30.85
CA ALA A 768 -6.77 -5.92 -30.42
C ALA A 768 -8.16 -5.38 -30.81
N ILE A 769 -8.62 -5.65 -32.03
CA ILE A 769 -9.99 -5.33 -32.46
C ILE A 769 -11.01 -6.05 -31.56
N GLY A 770 -10.73 -7.31 -31.19
CA GLY A 770 -11.51 -8.08 -30.21
C GLY A 770 -11.49 -7.55 -28.78
N ARG A 771 -10.61 -6.59 -28.43
CA ARG A 771 -10.58 -5.85 -27.15
C ARG A 771 -10.88 -4.34 -27.34
N GLY A 772 -11.61 -3.99 -28.41
CA GLY A 772 -12.15 -2.66 -28.65
C GLY A 772 -11.17 -1.62 -29.22
N TYR A 773 -9.95 -2.01 -29.62
CA TYR A 773 -9.00 -1.08 -30.23
C TYR A 773 -9.39 -0.78 -31.69
N SER A 774 -9.28 0.50 -32.08
CA SER A 774 -9.71 0.98 -33.40
C SER A 774 -8.79 0.49 -34.52
N ALA A 775 -9.37 0.04 -35.63
CA ALA A 775 -8.66 -0.43 -36.83
C ALA A 775 -7.92 0.68 -37.65
N LYS A 776 -7.54 1.80 -37.01
CA LYS A 776 -6.71 2.88 -37.59
C LYS A 776 -5.20 2.57 -37.52
N THR A 777 -4.84 1.36 -37.12
CA THR A 777 -3.46 0.88 -37.00
C THR A 777 -2.76 0.87 -38.37
N LYS A 778 -1.60 1.52 -38.49
CA LYS A 778 -0.77 1.39 -39.70
C LYS A 778 -0.27 -0.04 -39.82
N SER A 779 -0.35 -0.64 -41.01
CA SER A 779 0.17 -2.00 -41.23
C SER A 779 1.66 -2.07 -40.84
N PRO A 780 2.04 -2.99 -39.93
CA PRO A 780 3.41 -3.05 -39.44
C PRO A 780 4.35 -3.51 -40.56
N LYS A 781 5.51 -2.86 -40.65
CA LYS A 781 6.55 -3.21 -41.63
C LYS A 781 7.45 -4.28 -41.04
N VAL A 782 7.79 -5.28 -41.86
CA VAL A 782 8.90 -6.20 -41.60
C VAL A 782 9.98 -5.86 -42.63
N LEU A 783 11.19 -5.61 -42.16
CA LEU A 783 12.35 -5.20 -42.96
C LEU A 783 13.57 -6.04 -42.57
N ASN A 784 14.61 -6.10 -43.40
CA ASN A 784 15.80 -6.89 -43.13
C ASN A 784 17.07 -6.05 -43.28
N ASN A 785 17.95 -6.01 -42.27
CA ASN A 785 19.17 -5.18 -42.36
C ASN A 785 20.21 -5.71 -43.36
N TYR A 786 20.02 -6.93 -43.87
CA TYR A 786 20.77 -7.43 -45.02
C TYR A 786 20.59 -6.54 -46.27
N ASP A 787 19.43 -5.89 -46.42
CA ASP A 787 19.09 -5.08 -47.60
C ASP A 787 20.05 -3.89 -47.81
N TRP A 788 20.58 -3.31 -46.73
CA TRP A 788 21.55 -2.21 -46.79
C TRP A 788 23.00 -2.60 -46.49
N PHE A 789 23.25 -3.69 -45.76
CA PHE A 789 24.62 -4.15 -45.51
C PHE A 789 25.20 -5.05 -46.61
N SER A 790 24.39 -5.78 -47.37
CA SER A 790 24.86 -6.66 -48.46
C SER A 790 25.59 -5.91 -49.58
N GLY A 791 25.19 -4.66 -49.85
CA GLY A 791 25.86 -3.76 -50.81
C GLY A 791 26.96 -2.88 -50.21
N MET A 792 27.21 -2.93 -48.90
CA MET A 792 28.16 -2.03 -48.23
C MET A 792 29.57 -2.59 -48.23
N THR A 793 30.54 -1.87 -48.81
CA THR A 793 31.95 -2.30 -48.75
C THR A 793 32.55 -2.04 -47.36
N ALA A 794 33.64 -2.72 -47.02
CA ALA A 794 34.38 -2.46 -45.78
C ALA A 794 34.91 -1.00 -45.71
N LEU A 795 35.19 -0.37 -46.85
CA LEU A 795 35.59 1.04 -46.92
C LEU A 795 34.40 1.98 -46.68
N ASP A 796 33.21 1.65 -47.18
CA ASP A 796 31.97 2.37 -46.86
C ASP A 796 31.65 2.28 -45.38
N PHE A 797 31.74 1.09 -44.78
CA PHE A 797 31.50 0.91 -43.35
C PHE A 797 32.44 1.77 -42.49
N LEU A 798 33.75 1.73 -42.77
CA LEU A 798 34.74 2.55 -42.04
C LEU A 798 34.56 4.06 -42.30
N GLY A 799 34.29 4.45 -43.54
CA GLY A 799 34.15 5.85 -43.96
C GLY A 799 32.84 6.51 -43.54
N GLN A 800 31.73 5.78 -43.54
CA GLN A 800 30.39 6.30 -43.21
C GLN A 800 30.04 6.14 -41.72
N ILE A 801 30.51 5.08 -41.07
CA ILE A 801 30.16 4.72 -39.68
C ILE A 801 31.39 4.83 -38.77
N GLY A 802 32.48 4.15 -39.15
CA GLY A 802 33.71 4.06 -38.35
C GLY A 802 34.29 5.41 -37.94
N ARG A 803 34.26 6.42 -38.82
CA ARG A 803 34.74 7.79 -38.51
C ARG A 803 34.03 8.49 -37.33
N TYR A 804 32.83 8.04 -36.95
CA TYR A 804 32.06 8.57 -35.81
C TYR A 804 32.17 7.70 -34.55
N ALA A 805 32.79 6.52 -34.68
CA ALA A 805 32.98 5.54 -33.61
C ALA A 805 34.26 5.85 -32.81
N ARG A 806 34.10 6.37 -31.59
CA ARG A 806 35.23 6.58 -30.67
C ARG A 806 35.50 5.27 -29.91
N VAL A 807 36.62 4.62 -30.18
CA VAL A 807 37.02 3.34 -29.58
C VAL A 807 36.91 3.37 -28.05
N ASN A 808 37.44 4.39 -27.37
CA ASN A 808 37.36 4.51 -25.91
C ASN A 808 35.91 4.50 -25.40
N THR A 809 34.98 5.15 -26.11
CA THR A 809 33.54 5.16 -25.78
C THR A 809 32.89 3.80 -26.01
N MET A 810 33.30 3.07 -27.05
CA MET A 810 32.83 1.70 -27.32
C MET A 810 33.31 0.71 -26.25
N LEU A 811 34.56 0.84 -25.80
CA LEU A 811 35.16 0.01 -24.75
C LEU A 811 34.56 0.30 -23.36
N ALA A 812 34.14 1.54 -23.11
CA ALA A 812 33.57 1.97 -21.83
C ALA A 812 32.14 1.45 -21.57
N LYS A 813 31.43 0.94 -22.59
CA LYS A 813 30.08 0.38 -22.43
C LYS A 813 30.13 -0.90 -21.61
N GLU A 814 29.21 -1.03 -20.66
CA GLU A 814 29.17 -2.14 -19.70
C GLU A 814 29.08 -3.53 -20.35
N SER A 815 28.32 -3.68 -21.44
CA SER A 815 28.22 -4.93 -22.22
C SER A 815 29.51 -5.33 -22.94
N VAL A 816 30.40 -4.37 -23.23
CA VAL A 816 31.70 -4.60 -23.88
C VAL A 816 32.80 -4.74 -22.84
N LYS A 817 32.81 -3.86 -21.82
CA LYS A 817 33.74 -3.88 -20.69
C LYS A 817 33.73 -5.23 -19.96
N SER A 818 32.55 -5.75 -19.62
CA SER A 818 32.40 -7.04 -18.93
C SER A 818 32.91 -8.24 -19.76
N ARG A 819 32.85 -8.18 -21.09
CA ARG A 819 33.45 -9.18 -21.99
C ARG A 819 34.98 -9.04 -22.05
N ILE A 820 35.51 -7.82 -22.05
CA ILE A 820 36.96 -7.54 -22.01
C ILE A 820 37.59 -7.97 -20.67
N GLU A 821 36.88 -7.78 -19.56
CA GLU A 821 37.30 -8.23 -18.22
C GLU A 821 37.17 -9.75 -18.04
N SER A 822 36.54 -10.47 -18.99
CA SER A 822 36.46 -11.92 -19.01
C SER A 822 37.72 -12.58 -19.60
N THR A 823 38.02 -13.81 -19.18
CA THR A 823 39.16 -14.59 -19.69
C THR A 823 39.05 -15.02 -21.16
N GLN A 824 37.91 -14.76 -21.83
CA GLN A 824 37.71 -14.99 -23.27
C GLN A 824 37.90 -13.71 -24.11
N GLY A 825 37.83 -12.52 -23.49
CA GLY A 825 37.82 -11.24 -24.22
C GLY A 825 36.59 -11.05 -25.12
N ILE A 826 36.76 -10.24 -26.15
CA ILE A 826 35.76 -9.95 -27.19
C ILE A 826 36.47 -9.89 -28.56
N SER A 827 35.87 -10.47 -29.60
CA SER A 827 36.41 -10.40 -30.97
C SER A 827 36.09 -9.04 -31.64
N PHE A 828 36.85 -8.68 -32.68
CA PHE A 828 36.55 -7.49 -33.48
C PHE A 828 35.15 -7.56 -34.13
N THR A 829 34.68 -8.78 -34.43
CA THR A 829 33.34 -9.09 -34.94
C THR A 829 32.26 -8.67 -33.94
N GLU A 830 32.26 -9.23 -32.73
CA GLU A 830 31.30 -8.84 -31.67
C GLU A 830 31.45 -7.37 -31.25
N PHE A 831 32.67 -6.84 -31.21
CA PHE A 831 32.92 -5.42 -30.88
C PHE A 831 32.30 -4.45 -31.90
N SER A 832 32.27 -4.84 -33.18
CA SER A 832 31.71 -4.05 -34.29
C SER A 832 30.18 -4.10 -34.37
N TYR A 833 29.53 -5.09 -33.74
CA TYR A 833 28.07 -5.27 -33.75
C TYR A 833 27.30 -3.98 -33.40
N GLN A 834 27.76 -3.27 -32.36
CA GLN A 834 27.13 -2.01 -31.90
C GLN A 834 27.12 -0.90 -32.96
N LEU A 835 28.01 -0.94 -33.95
CA LEU A 835 28.07 0.04 -35.05
C LEU A 835 27.08 -0.29 -36.16
N LEU A 836 26.80 -1.58 -36.36
CA LEU A 836 25.78 -2.05 -37.30
C LEU A 836 24.39 -1.68 -36.77
N GLN A 837 24.08 -2.01 -35.51
CA GLN A 837 22.80 -1.62 -34.89
C GLN A 837 22.63 -0.10 -34.77
N ALA A 838 23.72 0.66 -34.63
CA ALA A 838 23.67 2.12 -34.69
C ALA A 838 23.34 2.64 -36.10
N TYR A 839 23.91 2.02 -37.14
CA TYR A 839 23.59 2.35 -38.54
C TYR A 839 22.18 1.93 -38.93
N ASP A 840 21.65 0.84 -38.38
CA ASP A 840 20.24 0.44 -38.57
C ASP A 840 19.30 1.57 -38.13
N PHE A 841 19.52 2.17 -36.96
CA PHE A 841 18.71 3.31 -36.52
C PHE A 841 18.89 4.50 -37.48
N TYR A 842 20.12 4.83 -37.87
CA TYR A 842 20.39 5.89 -38.85
C TYR A 842 19.68 5.65 -40.20
N TYR A 843 19.69 4.41 -40.71
CA TYR A 843 19.07 4.06 -41.98
C TYR A 843 17.53 4.15 -41.89
N LEU A 844 16.93 3.62 -40.83
CA LEU A 844 15.48 3.70 -40.61
C LEU A 844 15.01 5.13 -40.32
N TYR A 845 15.83 5.95 -39.65
CA TYR A 845 15.59 7.37 -39.43
C TYR A 845 15.50 8.14 -40.75
N GLN A 846 16.45 7.92 -41.67
CA GLN A 846 16.49 8.60 -42.97
C GLN A 846 15.42 8.09 -43.95
N ASN A 847 15.26 6.77 -44.09
CA ASN A 847 14.45 6.19 -45.17
C ASN A 847 12.98 5.91 -44.78
N HIS A 848 12.67 5.81 -43.49
CA HIS A 848 11.35 5.39 -42.99
C HIS A 848 10.80 6.28 -41.87
N ASP A 849 11.38 7.47 -41.68
CA ASP A 849 11.00 8.47 -40.69
C ASP A 849 11.02 7.95 -39.23
N CYS A 850 11.86 6.95 -38.95
CA CYS A 850 11.92 6.31 -37.64
C CYS A 850 12.55 7.24 -36.60
N ARG A 851 11.84 7.54 -35.52
CA ARG A 851 12.35 8.41 -34.42
C ARG A 851 12.57 7.69 -33.12
N VAL A 852 12.05 6.47 -32.94
CA VAL A 852 12.20 5.70 -31.69
C VAL A 852 12.75 4.31 -31.99
N GLN A 853 13.76 3.89 -31.22
CA GLN A 853 14.20 2.50 -31.16
C GLN A 853 13.72 1.85 -29.86
N LEU A 854 13.14 0.66 -29.99
CA LEU A 854 12.62 -0.19 -28.94
C LEU A 854 13.51 -1.43 -28.78
N GLY A 855 13.71 -1.90 -27.55
CA GLY A 855 14.44 -3.14 -27.27
C GLY A 855 14.25 -3.65 -25.84
N GLY A 856 14.95 -4.72 -25.47
CA GLY A 856 15.09 -5.13 -24.07
C GLY A 856 16.04 -4.19 -23.32
N SER A 857 16.01 -4.19 -21.98
CA SER A 857 16.92 -3.35 -21.17
C SER A 857 18.41 -3.66 -21.37
N ASP A 858 18.76 -4.85 -21.87
CA ASP A 858 20.12 -5.19 -22.32
C ASP A 858 20.57 -4.47 -23.60
N GLN A 859 19.64 -3.90 -24.38
CA GLN A 859 19.95 -3.18 -25.63
C GLN A 859 20.30 -1.71 -25.43
N TRP A 860 20.21 -1.16 -24.20
CA TRP A 860 20.39 0.27 -23.93
C TRP A 860 21.70 0.85 -24.50
N GLY A 861 22.81 0.13 -24.35
CA GLY A 861 24.12 0.54 -24.87
C GLY A 861 24.25 0.52 -26.40
N ASN A 862 23.37 -0.19 -27.12
CA ASN A 862 23.30 -0.19 -28.58
C ASN A 862 22.29 0.85 -29.09
N ILE A 863 21.16 1.02 -28.39
CA ILE A 863 20.14 2.04 -28.69
C ILE A 863 20.72 3.45 -28.62
N THR A 864 21.41 3.75 -27.51
CA THR A 864 22.11 5.04 -27.33
C THR A 864 23.18 5.26 -28.41
N ALA A 865 23.80 4.22 -28.95
CA ALA A 865 24.77 4.31 -30.03
C ALA A 865 24.16 4.80 -31.36
N GLY A 866 22.94 4.38 -31.67
CA GLY A 866 22.20 4.84 -32.85
C GLY A 866 21.83 6.33 -32.75
N ILE A 867 21.35 6.76 -31.58
CA ILE A 867 21.05 8.17 -31.29
C ILE A 867 22.33 9.03 -31.42
N ASP A 868 23.44 8.56 -30.85
CA ASP A 868 24.77 9.17 -30.96
C ASP A 868 25.22 9.31 -32.42
N LEU A 869 25.00 8.29 -33.25
CA LEU A 869 25.38 8.31 -34.67
C LEU A 869 24.51 9.28 -35.47
N ILE A 870 23.20 9.30 -35.22
CA ILE A 870 22.26 10.25 -35.83
C ILE A 870 22.65 11.69 -35.48
N GLY A 871 22.89 11.98 -34.19
CA GLY A 871 23.33 13.31 -33.74
C GLY A 871 24.65 13.75 -34.39
N LYS A 872 25.65 12.87 -34.43
CA LYS A 872 26.96 13.17 -35.06
C LYS A 872 26.88 13.36 -36.57
N ARG A 873 25.98 12.64 -37.26
CA ARG A 873 25.77 12.81 -38.72
C ARG A 873 24.87 14.00 -39.08
N ARG A 874 24.02 14.48 -38.16
CA ARG A 874 23.32 15.79 -38.24
C ARG A 874 24.20 16.99 -37.85
N GLY A 875 25.49 16.80 -37.55
CA GLY A 875 26.43 17.82 -37.07
C GLY A 875 26.85 18.91 -38.08
N SER A 876 25.96 19.30 -38.99
CA SER A 876 26.16 20.39 -39.98
C SER A 876 24.87 21.20 -40.20
N ILE A 877 23.92 21.10 -39.27
CA ILE A 877 22.61 21.73 -39.28
C ILE A 877 22.53 22.70 -38.07
N ASP A 878 21.80 23.79 -38.22
CA ASP A 878 21.67 24.86 -37.22
C ASP A 878 21.12 24.40 -35.86
N GLU A 879 21.47 25.14 -34.80
CA GLU A 879 21.10 24.83 -33.40
C GLU A 879 19.58 24.71 -33.20
N GLU A 880 18.78 25.53 -33.88
CA GLU A 880 17.31 25.48 -33.79
C GLU A 880 16.76 24.14 -34.32
N GLU A 881 17.31 23.61 -35.41
CA GLU A 881 16.83 22.35 -35.99
C GLU A 881 17.31 21.11 -35.20
N LYS A 882 18.37 21.25 -34.38
CA LYS A 882 18.76 20.22 -33.40
C LYS A 882 17.74 20.13 -32.26
N ASN A 883 17.22 21.29 -31.83
CA ASN A 883 16.25 21.40 -30.74
C ASN A 883 14.82 21.07 -31.16
N ASN A 884 14.50 21.08 -32.47
CA ASN A 884 13.22 20.61 -32.99
C ASN A 884 12.93 19.15 -32.57
N LEU A 885 11.85 18.98 -31.80
CA LEU A 885 11.37 17.71 -31.26
C LEU A 885 11.16 16.65 -32.35
N ASP A 886 10.63 17.03 -33.51
CA ASP A 886 10.32 16.11 -34.61
C ASP A 886 11.57 15.51 -35.27
N ASN A 887 12.74 16.14 -35.11
CA ASN A 887 14.02 15.68 -35.67
C ASN A 887 14.96 15.07 -34.62
N ARG A 888 14.48 14.84 -33.39
CA ARG A 888 15.23 14.13 -32.34
C ARG A 888 15.00 12.62 -32.41
N ALA A 889 16.04 11.85 -32.12
CA ALA A 889 15.99 10.40 -32.03
C ALA A 889 15.93 9.95 -30.56
N PHE A 890 15.14 8.92 -30.30
CA PHE A 890 14.78 8.46 -28.96
C PHE A 890 14.98 6.94 -28.80
N GLY A 891 15.16 6.50 -27.57
CA GLY A 891 15.22 5.10 -27.19
C GLY A 891 14.22 4.79 -26.08
N ILE A 892 13.63 3.59 -26.15
CA ILE A 892 12.79 3.01 -25.10
C ILE A 892 13.20 1.55 -24.89
N THR A 893 13.32 1.13 -23.64
CA THR A 893 13.60 -0.27 -23.28
C THR A 893 12.47 -0.86 -22.47
N ILE A 894 12.24 -2.16 -22.67
CA ILE A 894 11.26 -2.97 -21.96
C ILE A 894 12.01 -3.89 -20.98
N PRO A 895 11.51 -4.12 -19.75
CA PRO A 895 12.20 -4.97 -18.78
C PRO A 895 12.38 -6.41 -19.29
N LEU A 896 13.53 -7.01 -18.97
CA LEU A 896 13.82 -8.40 -19.28
C LEU A 896 12.90 -9.35 -18.51
N LEU A 897 12.36 -10.35 -19.22
CA LEU A 897 11.66 -11.46 -18.59
C LEU A 897 12.67 -12.44 -17.98
N LEU A 898 12.63 -12.56 -16.65
CA LEU A 898 13.49 -13.45 -15.86
C LEU A 898 12.67 -14.59 -15.26
N THR A 899 13.32 -15.74 -15.06
CA THR A 899 12.83 -16.85 -14.24
C THR A 899 12.92 -16.53 -12.74
N SER A 900 12.36 -17.39 -11.88
CA SER A 900 12.55 -17.33 -10.42
C SER A 900 14.00 -17.58 -9.97
N SER A 901 14.88 -18.10 -10.84
CA SER A 901 16.33 -18.16 -10.63
C SER A 901 17.08 -16.87 -11.04
N GLY A 902 16.37 -15.88 -11.61
CA GLY A 902 16.96 -14.65 -12.16
C GLY A 902 17.53 -14.79 -13.57
N GLU A 903 17.39 -15.96 -14.21
CA GLU A 903 17.91 -16.24 -15.54
C GLU A 903 16.95 -15.70 -16.63
N LYS A 904 17.50 -15.09 -17.68
CA LYS A 904 16.71 -14.61 -18.82
C LYS A 904 16.04 -15.79 -19.55
N PHE A 905 14.79 -15.63 -19.97
CA PHE A 905 14.13 -16.59 -20.86
C PHE A 905 14.73 -16.54 -22.28
N GLY A 906 15.34 -17.65 -22.73
CA GLY A 906 15.80 -17.79 -24.10
C GLY A 906 16.67 -19.01 -24.39
N LYS A 907 16.95 -19.23 -25.70
CA LYS A 907 17.66 -20.42 -26.22
C LYS A 907 18.94 -20.76 -25.46
N SER A 908 19.75 -19.75 -25.16
CA SER A 908 21.07 -19.90 -24.53
C SER A 908 21.03 -20.35 -23.06
N ALA A 909 19.90 -20.22 -22.37
CA ALA A 909 19.69 -20.71 -21.00
C ALA A 909 18.95 -22.06 -20.96
N GLY A 910 18.61 -22.66 -22.11
CA GLY A 910 17.88 -23.93 -22.20
C GLY A 910 16.40 -23.87 -21.77
N ASN A 911 15.93 -22.73 -21.26
CA ASN A 911 14.59 -22.49 -20.69
C ASN A 911 13.57 -21.92 -21.71
N ALA A 912 13.85 -22.04 -23.01
CA ALA A 912 13.09 -21.36 -24.05
C ALA A 912 11.68 -21.96 -24.28
N VAL A 913 10.65 -21.18 -23.96
CA VAL A 913 9.27 -21.37 -24.44
C VAL A 913 9.16 -20.74 -25.82
N TRP A 914 9.02 -21.54 -26.87
CA TRP A 914 9.03 -21.07 -28.26
C TRP A 914 7.65 -20.60 -28.72
N LEU A 915 7.60 -19.70 -29.71
CA LEU A 915 6.35 -19.29 -30.38
C LEU A 915 5.98 -20.22 -31.56
N ASP A 916 6.79 -21.25 -31.82
CA ASP A 916 6.55 -22.26 -32.85
C ASP A 916 5.89 -23.51 -32.26
N GLU A 917 4.72 -23.87 -32.79
CA GLU A 917 3.94 -25.03 -32.35
C GLU A 917 4.64 -26.38 -32.57
N THR A 918 5.68 -26.47 -33.42
CA THR A 918 6.48 -27.70 -33.57
C THR A 918 7.68 -27.78 -32.61
N LYS A 919 7.92 -26.73 -31.81
CA LYS A 919 8.98 -26.69 -30.77
C LYS A 919 8.40 -26.62 -29.36
N THR A 920 7.25 -25.98 -29.21
CA THR A 920 6.48 -25.90 -27.97
C THR A 920 5.04 -26.09 -28.36
N SER A 921 4.45 -27.24 -28.05
CA SER A 921 3.08 -27.56 -28.46
C SER A 921 2.10 -26.51 -27.92
N TYR A 922 0.93 -26.36 -28.57
CA TYR A 922 -0.13 -25.47 -28.06
C TYR A 922 -0.47 -25.76 -26.59
N PHE A 923 -0.43 -27.04 -26.20
CA PHE A 923 -0.58 -27.47 -24.82
C PHE A 923 0.56 -26.97 -23.93
N ASP A 924 1.83 -27.16 -24.29
CA ASP A 924 2.97 -26.77 -23.45
C ASP A 924 3.10 -25.25 -23.32
N PHE A 925 2.76 -24.49 -24.37
CA PHE A 925 2.71 -23.03 -24.37
C PHE A 925 1.64 -22.52 -23.41
N TYR A 926 0.40 -22.99 -23.56
CA TYR A 926 -0.72 -22.67 -22.66
C TYR A 926 -0.43 -23.10 -21.21
N GLN A 927 0.15 -24.29 -21.04
CA GLN A 927 0.52 -24.84 -19.74
C GLN A 927 1.76 -24.19 -19.11
N PHE A 928 2.48 -23.31 -19.81
CA PHE A 928 3.45 -22.42 -19.18
C PHE A 928 2.71 -21.34 -18.39
N PHE A 929 1.80 -20.61 -19.04
CA PHE A 929 1.01 -19.54 -18.40
C PHE A 929 0.06 -20.06 -17.31
N MET A 930 -0.55 -21.25 -17.48
CA MET A 930 -1.33 -21.90 -16.41
C MET A 930 -0.53 -22.15 -15.11
N LYS A 931 0.81 -22.20 -15.20
CA LYS A 931 1.73 -22.47 -14.07
C LYS A 931 2.35 -21.19 -13.48
N THR A 932 2.07 -20.01 -14.03
CA THR A 932 2.50 -18.72 -13.47
C THR A 932 2.06 -18.59 -12.00
N THR A 933 2.92 -18.05 -11.14
CA THR A 933 2.62 -17.94 -9.70
C THR A 933 1.48 -16.94 -9.46
N ASP A 934 0.83 -17.02 -8.29
CA ASP A 934 -0.24 -16.08 -7.94
C ASP A 934 0.28 -14.64 -7.69
N ALA A 935 1.60 -14.48 -7.48
CA ALA A 935 2.27 -13.18 -7.40
C ALA A 935 2.63 -12.62 -8.79
N ASP A 936 3.05 -13.48 -9.73
CA ASP A 936 3.47 -13.07 -11.07
C ASP A 936 2.29 -12.85 -12.03
N VAL A 937 1.15 -13.53 -11.81
CA VAL A 937 0.06 -13.59 -12.80
C VAL A 937 -0.55 -12.23 -13.12
N GLY A 938 -0.73 -11.35 -12.13
CA GLY A 938 -1.22 -9.98 -12.36
C GLY A 938 -0.27 -9.16 -13.23
N LYS A 939 1.04 -9.23 -12.94
CA LYS A 939 2.08 -8.59 -13.77
C LYS A 939 2.11 -9.15 -15.19
N TYR A 940 1.98 -10.47 -15.34
CA TYR A 940 1.99 -11.11 -16.66
C TYR A 940 0.73 -10.76 -17.46
N LEU A 941 -0.43 -10.59 -16.83
CA LEU A 941 -1.63 -10.07 -17.49
C LEU A 941 -1.38 -8.66 -18.06
N SER A 942 -0.79 -7.74 -17.28
CA SER A 942 -0.46 -6.39 -17.76
C SER A 942 0.57 -6.39 -18.89
N MET A 943 1.58 -7.25 -18.84
CA MET A 943 2.69 -7.30 -19.81
C MET A 943 2.40 -8.06 -21.11
N PHE A 944 1.51 -9.06 -21.09
CA PHE A 944 1.31 -9.98 -22.24
C PHE A 944 -0.09 -9.93 -22.88
N THR A 945 -1.00 -9.10 -22.38
CA THR A 945 -2.37 -8.99 -22.91
C THR A 945 -2.73 -7.55 -23.27
N LEU A 946 -3.79 -7.39 -24.06
CA LEU A 946 -4.43 -6.09 -24.33
C LEU A 946 -5.75 -5.93 -23.57
N LEU A 947 -5.87 -6.59 -22.41
CA LEU A 947 -6.90 -6.28 -21.42
C LEU A 947 -6.62 -4.88 -20.83
N ASP A 948 -7.66 -4.16 -20.39
CA ASP A 948 -7.53 -2.91 -19.64
C ASP A 948 -7.20 -3.17 -18.15
N LYS A 949 -6.77 -2.11 -17.44
CA LYS A 949 -6.38 -2.18 -16.02
C LYS A 949 -7.52 -2.76 -15.17
N ASP A 950 -8.76 -2.45 -15.52
CA ASP A 950 -9.97 -2.79 -14.75
C ASP A 950 -10.40 -4.24 -14.96
N GLN A 951 -10.35 -4.75 -16.20
CA GLN A 951 -10.45 -6.19 -16.46
C GLN A 951 -9.40 -6.97 -15.67
N ILE A 952 -8.15 -6.53 -15.67
CA ILE A 952 -7.07 -7.19 -14.93
C ILE A 952 -7.33 -7.15 -13.41
N ALA A 953 -7.78 -6.00 -12.87
CA ALA A 953 -8.15 -5.87 -11.47
C ALA A 953 -9.35 -6.76 -11.08
N HIS A 954 -10.37 -6.89 -11.94
CA HIS A 954 -11.51 -7.77 -11.76
C HIS A 954 -11.10 -9.25 -11.77
N ILE A 955 -10.30 -9.67 -12.76
CA ILE A 955 -9.76 -11.03 -12.87
C ILE A 955 -8.92 -11.39 -11.64
N MET A 956 -8.10 -10.46 -11.15
CA MET A 956 -7.29 -10.65 -9.94
C MET A 956 -8.15 -10.69 -8.67
N ASN A 957 -9.24 -9.93 -8.58
CA ASN A 957 -10.21 -10.00 -7.48
C ASN A 957 -10.92 -11.36 -7.42
N GLU A 958 -11.46 -11.84 -8.55
CA GLU A 958 -12.05 -13.20 -8.64
C GLU A 958 -11.04 -14.30 -8.27
N HIS A 959 -9.79 -14.16 -8.71
CA HIS A 959 -8.71 -15.09 -8.39
C HIS A 959 -8.33 -15.04 -6.91
N GLN A 960 -8.26 -13.86 -6.28
CA GLN A 960 -8.04 -13.72 -4.83
C GLN A 960 -9.17 -14.34 -4.00
N LYS A 961 -10.43 -14.27 -4.48
CA LYS A 961 -11.57 -14.95 -3.83
C LYS A 961 -11.48 -16.47 -3.88
N THR A 962 -10.96 -17.05 -4.98
CA THR A 962 -10.84 -18.51 -5.16
C THR A 962 -9.57 -18.93 -5.93
N PRO A 963 -8.38 -18.83 -5.30
CA PRO A 963 -7.09 -19.02 -5.97
C PRO A 963 -6.86 -20.47 -6.39
N GLU A 964 -7.52 -21.44 -5.74
CA GLU A 964 -7.47 -22.85 -6.08
C GLU A 964 -8.02 -23.16 -7.48
N LYS A 965 -8.87 -22.28 -8.03
CA LYS A 965 -9.40 -22.39 -9.41
C LYS A 965 -8.45 -21.83 -10.46
N ARG A 966 -7.40 -21.11 -10.07
CA ARG A 966 -6.38 -20.53 -10.96
C ARG A 966 -6.94 -19.68 -12.11
N LYS A 967 -8.01 -18.91 -11.83
CA LYS A 967 -8.77 -18.20 -12.87
C LYS A 967 -7.92 -17.14 -13.58
N ALA A 968 -7.08 -16.41 -12.86
CA ALA A 968 -6.18 -15.43 -13.46
C ALA A 968 -5.16 -16.09 -14.41
N GLN A 969 -4.62 -17.26 -14.05
CA GLN A 969 -3.71 -18.00 -14.93
C GLN A 969 -4.43 -18.62 -16.13
N GLN A 970 -5.71 -18.99 -15.98
CA GLN A 970 -6.52 -19.42 -17.12
C GLN A 970 -6.69 -18.28 -18.13
N VAL A 971 -7.14 -17.10 -17.68
CA VAL A 971 -7.31 -15.96 -18.59
C VAL A 971 -5.97 -15.57 -19.23
N LEU A 972 -4.88 -15.53 -18.45
CA LEU A 972 -3.54 -15.29 -18.99
C LEU A 972 -3.15 -16.31 -20.08
N ALA A 973 -3.46 -17.60 -19.89
CA ALA A 973 -3.16 -18.64 -20.86
C ALA A 973 -4.05 -18.57 -22.11
N ASP A 974 -5.34 -18.27 -21.94
CA ASP A 974 -6.30 -18.06 -23.04
C ASP A 974 -5.89 -16.84 -23.90
N GLU A 975 -5.70 -15.65 -23.29
CA GLU A 975 -5.34 -14.40 -23.98
C GLU A 975 -4.01 -14.51 -24.75
N THR A 976 -2.96 -15.03 -24.12
CA THR A 976 -1.63 -15.13 -24.74
C THR A 976 -1.58 -16.18 -25.84
N THR A 977 -2.37 -17.26 -25.72
CA THR A 977 -2.50 -18.27 -26.78
C THR A 977 -3.36 -17.73 -27.93
N GLU A 978 -4.36 -16.89 -27.68
CA GLU A 978 -5.11 -16.17 -28.75
C GLU A 978 -4.18 -15.23 -29.51
N LEU A 979 -3.39 -14.42 -28.80
CA LEU A 979 -2.43 -13.47 -29.38
C LEU A 979 -1.38 -14.15 -30.28
N VAL A 980 -0.76 -15.23 -29.83
CA VAL A 980 0.33 -15.90 -30.57
C VAL A 980 -0.20 -16.89 -31.61
N HIS A 981 -1.09 -17.80 -31.20
CA HIS A 981 -1.52 -18.93 -32.04
C HIS A 981 -2.92 -18.76 -32.65
N GLY A 982 -3.72 -17.79 -32.19
CA GLY A 982 -5.10 -17.57 -32.60
C GLY A 982 -6.10 -18.44 -31.82
N LEU A 983 -7.40 -18.13 -31.94
CA LEU A 983 -8.50 -18.85 -31.29
C LEU A 983 -8.51 -20.37 -31.55
N ASP A 984 -7.96 -20.84 -32.67
CA ASP A 984 -7.82 -22.28 -32.94
C ASP A 984 -6.69 -22.93 -32.12
N GLY A 985 -5.60 -22.18 -31.86
CA GLY A 985 -4.55 -22.58 -30.92
C GLY A 985 -5.09 -22.68 -29.49
N VAL A 986 -5.92 -21.72 -29.06
CA VAL A 986 -6.63 -21.76 -27.76
C VAL A 986 -7.50 -23.02 -27.67
N ARG A 987 -8.35 -23.28 -28.68
CA ARG A 987 -9.18 -24.50 -28.73
C ARG A 987 -8.33 -25.77 -28.62
N LYS A 988 -7.23 -25.87 -29.37
CA LYS A 988 -6.32 -27.03 -29.34
C LYS A 988 -5.66 -27.21 -27.97
N ALA A 989 -5.20 -26.13 -27.35
CA ALA A 989 -4.63 -26.16 -26.00
C ALA A 989 -5.63 -26.57 -24.91
N GLN A 990 -6.87 -26.06 -24.99
CA GLN A 990 -7.97 -26.44 -24.10
C GLN A 990 -8.39 -27.90 -24.30
N VAL A 991 -8.48 -28.38 -25.55
CA VAL A 991 -8.75 -29.80 -25.87
C VAL A 991 -7.66 -30.70 -25.28
N ALA A 992 -6.38 -30.41 -25.54
CA ALA A 992 -5.27 -31.17 -24.96
C ALA A 992 -5.31 -31.16 -23.42
N THR A 993 -5.58 -30.00 -22.81
CA THR A 993 -5.72 -29.87 -21.35
C THR A 993 -6.89 -30.72 -20.81
N LYS A 994 -8.04 -30.76 -21.50
CA LYS A 994 -9.19 -31.61 -21.14
C LYS A 994 -8.85 -33.09 -21.21
N VAL A 995 -8.21 -33.54 -22.31
CA VAL A 995 -7.78 -34.93 -22.53
C VAL A 995 -6.82 -35.40 -21.44
N LEU A 996 -5.89 -34.53 -21.02
CA LEU A 996 -4.81 -34.87 -20.10
C LEU A 996 -5.18 -34.73 -18.61
N PHE A 997 -6.03 -33.78 -18.23
CA PHE A 997 -6.19 -33.44 -16.80
C PHE A 997 -7.58 -33.62 -16.16
N GLY A 998 -8.69 -33.73 -16.91
CA GLY A 998 -10.00 -33.79 -16.23
C GLY A 998 -11.26 -34.11 -17.03
N GLY A 999 -11.20 -34.40 -18.32
CA GLY A 999 -12.38 -34.78 -19.10
C GLY A 999 -12.60 -36.30 -19.17
N ASP A 1000 -13.87 -36.70 -19.33
CA ASP A 1000 -14.14 -37.93 -20.10
C ASP A 1000 -13.71 -37.67 -21.55
N ILE A 1001 -12.68 -38.40 -21.97
CA ILE A 1001 -12.06 -38.23 -23.29
C ILE A 1001 -13.06 -38.56 -24.41
N ARG A 1002 -14.08 -39.40 -24.14
CA ARG A 1002 -15.16 -39.74 -25.09
C ARG A 1002 -16.10 -38.57 -25.40
N THR A 1003 -15.98 -37.45 -24.68
CA THR A 1003 -16.72 -36.19 -24.94
C THR A 1003 -15.93 -35.21 -25.82
N VAL A 1004 -14.96 -35.69 -26.60
CA VAL A 1004 -14.15 -34.96 -27.58
C VAL A 1004 -14.01 -35.85 -28.80
N SER A 1005 -14.13 -35.30 -30.01
CA SER A 1005 -13.98 -36.12 -31.22
C SER A 1005 -12.52 -36.55 -31.42
N GLY A 1006 -12.30 -37.72 -32.01
CA GLY A 1006 -10.98 -38.23 -32.35
C GLY A 1006 -10.23 -37.30 -33.30
N GLN A 1007 -10.95 -36.52 -34.12
CA GLN A 1007 -10.37 -35.51 -35.01
C GLN A 1007 -9.83 -34.29 -34.23
N GLU A 1008 -10.54 -33.82 -33.21
CA GLU A 1008 -10.08 -32.73 -32.34
C GLU A 1008 -8.87 -33.16 -31.50
N ILE A 1009 -8.86 -34.39 -30.98
CA ILE A 1009 -7.71 -34.95 -30.25
C ILE A 1009 -6.49 -35.00 -31.17
N VAL A 1010 -6.62 -35.54 -32.39
CA VAL A 1010 -5.52 -35.56 -33.36
C VAL A 1010 -5.04 -34.14 -33.70
N GLY A 1011 -5.95 -33.20 -33.96
CA GLY A 1011 -5.59 -31.80 -34.25
C GLY A 1011 -4.98 -31.03 -33.09
N ALA A 1012 -5.27 -31.41 -31.83
CA ALA A 1012 -4.68 -30.81 -30.64
C ALA A 1012 -3.23 -31.27 -30.39
N PHE A 1013 -2.90 -32.51 -30.76
CA PHE A 1013 -1.57 -33.11 -30.58
C PHE A 1013 -0.76 -33.26 -31.88
N GLU A 1014 -1.23 -32.71 -33.01
CA GLU A 1014 -0.65 -32.95 -34.34
C GLU A 1014 0.85 -32.62 -34.43
N ASN A 1015 1.27 -31.54 -33.77
CA ASN A 1015 2.67 -31.09 -33.71
C ASN A 1015 3.40 -31.53 -32.43
N ASP A 1016 2.74 -32.25 -31.51
CA ASP A 1016 3.35 -32.79 -30.30
C ASP A 1016 3.91 -34.19 -30.54
N SER A 1017 5.06 -34.26 -31.21
CA SER A 1017 5.79 -35.51 -31.42
C SER A 1017 6.41 -36.10 -30.13
N SER A 1018 6.23 -35.46 -28.98
CA SER A 1018 6.67 -35.98 -27.67
C SER A 1018 5.60 -36.87 -27.02
N ARG A 1019 4.31 -36.58 -27.28
CA ARG A 1019 3.17 -37.34 -26.75
C ARG A 1019 2.42 -38.13 -27.83
N MET A 1020 2.33 -37.65 -29.07
CA MET A 1020 1.62 -38.35 -30.15
C MET A 1020 2.55 -39.27 -30.96
N VAL A 1021 2.09 -40.51 -31.19
CA VAL A 1021 2.73 -41.49 -32.07
C VAL A 1021 1.70 -42.01 -33.06
N LYS A 1022 2.06 -42.04 -34.35
CA LYS A 1022 1.25 -42.62 -35.42
C LYS A 1022 1.58 -44.11 -35.56
N LEU A 1023 0.58 -44.99 -35.55
CA LEU A 1023 0.72 -46.45 -35.67
C LEU A 1023 -0.34 -47.02 -36.62
N ASP A 1024 0.02 -48.02 -37.42
CA ASP A 1024 -0.92 -48.68 -38.33
C ASP A 1024 -2.08 -49.34 -37.57
N ARG A 1025 -3.29 -49.24 -38.11
CA ARG A 1025 -4.50 -49.87 -37.56
C ARG A 1025 -4.31 -51.34 -37.15
N ASN A 1026 -3.62 -52.13 -37.98
CA ASN A 1026 -3.37 -53.55 -37.77
C ASN A 1026 -2.38 -53.86 -36.62
N THR A 1027 -1.58 -52.87 -36.21
CA THR A 1027 -0.66 -52.96 -35.06
C THR A 1027 -1.38 -52.62 -33.75
N VAL A 1028 -2.41 -51.79 -33.81
CA VAL A 1028 -3.19 -51.32 -32.65
C VAL A 1028 -4.35 -52.27 -32.34
N VAL A 1029 -5.26 -52.51 -33.30
CA VAL A 1029 -6.48 -53.30 -33.08
C VAL A 1029 -6.14 -54.78 -32.96
N GLY A 1030 -6.51 -55.39 -31.83
CA GLY A 1030 -6.13 -56.76 -31.47
C GLY A 1030 -4.68 -56.92 -30.96
N GLY A 1031 -3.91 -55.82 -30.92
CA GLY A 1031 -2.58 -55.75 -30.34
C GLY A 1031 -2.62 -55.70 -28.80
N ASN A 1032 -1.62 -56.31 -28.16
CA ASN A 1032 -1.51 -56.29 -26.70
C ASN A 1032 -1.11 -54.89 -26.21
N LEU A 1033 -1.70 -54.46 -25.09
CA LEU A 1033 -1.40 -53.16 -24.47
C LEU A 1033 0.08 -52.98 -24.09
N ASP A 1034 0.77 -54.07 -23.72
CA ASP A 1034 2.19 -54.04 -23.33
C ASP A 1034 3.14 -53.74 -24.50
N LEU A 1035 2.81 -54.22 -25.70
CA LEU A 1035 3.50 -53.87 -26.95
C LEU A 1035 3.25 -52.41 -27.31
N ILE A 1036 1.99 -51.96 -27.29
CA ILE A 1036 1.63 -50.60 -27.73
C ILE A 1036 2.21 -49.54 -26.76
N ALA A 1037 2.20 -49.82 -25.46
CA ALA A 1037 2.89 -48.99 -24.45
C ALA A 1037 4.43 -48.99 -24.60
N THR A 1038 5.02 -49.99 -25.26
CA THR A 1038 6.46 -49.98 -25.61
C THR A 1038 6.69 -49.18 -26.90
N LEU A 1039 5.85 -49.36 -27.93
CA LEU A 1039 5.95 -48.65 -29.22
C LEU A 1039 5.76 -47.13 -29.06
N THR A 1040 4.84 -46.70 -28.20
CA THR A 1040 4.62 -45.29 -27.85
C THR A 1040 5.68 -44.68 -26.94
N LYS A 1041 6.64 -45.49 -26.45
CA LYS A 1041 7.63 -45.13 -25.42
C LYS A 1041 7.03 -44.76 -24.05
N ALA A 1042 5.77 -45.14 -23.77
CA ALA A 1042 5.16 -45.01 -22.44
C ALA A 1042 5.85 -45.88 -21.38
N THR A 1043 6.53 -46.94 -21.81
CA THR A 1043 7.45 -47.76 -21.01
C THR A 1043 8.65 -48.16 -21.87
N ARG A 1044 9.78 -48.47 -21.23
CA ARG A 1044 11.04 -48.89 -21.88
C ARG A 1044 10.99 -50.34 -22.36
N SER A 1045 10.07 -51.15 -21.85
CA SER A 1045 9.91 -52.56 -22.25
C SER A 1045 8.54 -53.15 -21.90
N LYS A 1046 8.14 -54.21 -22.61
CA LYS A 1046 6.93 -54.99 -22.31
C LYS A 1046 6.89 -55.51 -20.86
N SER A 1047 8.04 -55.92 -20.31
CA SER A 1047 8.14 -56.39 -18.91
C SER A 1047 7.82 -55.28 -17.90
N GLU A 1048 8.22 -54.05 -18.20
CA GLU A 1048 7.86 -52.86 -17.42
C GLU A 1048 6.37 -52.53 -17.57
N ALA A 1049 5.82 -52.54 -18.79
CA ALA A 1049 4.39 -52.37 -19.03
C ALA A 1049 3.53 -53.40 -18.27
N GLN A 1050 3.88 -54.69 -18.33
CA GLN A 1050 3.17 -55.74 -17.60
C GLN A 1050 3.26 -55.57 -16.08
N LYS A 1051 4.40 -55.12 -15.54
CA LYS A 1051 4.53 -54.78 -14.11
C LYS A 1051 3.65 -53.58 -13.74
N LEU A 1052 3.62 -52.55 -14.59
CA LEU A 1052 2.81 -51.34 -14.40
C LEU A 1052 1.30 -51.62 -14.52
N ILE A 1053 0.89 -52.55 -15.38
CA ILE A 1053 -0.50 -53.04 -15.43
C ILE A 1053 -0.84 -53.85 -14.18
N LYS A 1054 0.06 -54.70 -13.67
CA LYS A 1054 -0.16 -55.47 -12.41
C LYS A 1054 -0.25 -54.60 -11.16
N SER A 1055 0.45 -53.47 -11.10
CA SER A 1055 0.25 -52.45 -10.05
C SER A 1055 -0.93 -51.50 -10.35
N GLY A 1056 -1.59 -51.66 -11.50
CA GLY A 1056 -2.67 -50.81 -11.98
C GLY A 1056 -2.24 -49.34 -12.13
N GLY A 1057 -0.99 -49.10 -12.52
CA GLY A 1057 -0.48 -47.80 -12.92
C GLY A 1057 -0.62 -47.51 -14.43
N MET A 1058 -1.29 -48.38 -15.18
CA MET A 1058 -1.57 -48.21 -16.62
C MET A 1058 -3.06 -47.91 -16.84
N TYR A 1059 -3.34 -46.97 -17.75
CA TYR A 1059 -4.70 -46.57 -18.11
C TYR A 1059 -4.84 -46.45 -19.63
N LEU A 1060 -6.04 -46.79 -20.15
CA LEU A 1060 -6.46 -46.65 -21.53
C LEU A 1060 -7.72 -45.77 -21.55
N ASN A 1061 -7.68 -44.65 -22.26
CA ASN A 1061 -8.72 -43.60 -22.27
C ASN A 1061 -9.14 -43.17 -20.84
N ASN A 1062 -8.15 -42.94 -19.96
CA ASN A 1062 -8.29 -42.70 -18.52
C ASN A 1062 -8.92 -43.84 -17.68
N VAL A 1063 -9.39 -44.94 -18.28
CA VAL A 1063 -9.86 -46.16 -17.58
C VAL A 1063 -8.68 -47.02 -17.15
N ARG A 1064 -8.65 -47.47 -15.90
CA ARG A 1064 -7.55 -48.29 -15.33
C ARG A 1064 -7.57 -49.70 -15.93
N VAL A 1065 -6.45 -50.15 -16.50
CA VAL A 1065 -6.31 -51.52 -17.03
C VAL A 1065 -5.62 -52.40 -16.00
N ASN A 1066 -6.21 -53.56 -15.70
CA ASN A 1066 -5.72 -54.49 -14.68
C ASN A 1066 -5.21 -55.84 -15.25
N ASP A 1067 -5.56 -56.23 -16.48
CA ASP A 1067 -5.06 -57.47 -17.11
C ASP A 1067 -3.84 -57.18 -18.01
N PRO A 1068 -2.65 -57.74 -17.72
CA PRO A 1068 -1.46 -57.61 -18.57
C PRO A 1068 -1.59 -58.22 -19.97
N ARG A 1069 -2.64 -59.02 -20.22
CA ARG A 1069 -2.97 -59.58 -21.54
C ARG A 1069 -4.11 -58.84 -22.26
N HIS A 1070 -4.57 -57.71 -21.72
CA HIS A 1070 -5.56 -56.86 -22.37
C HIS A 1070 -5.08 -56.44 -23.77
N LYS A 1071 -6.00 -56.55 -24.73
CA LYS A 1071 -5.82 -56.17 -26.14
C LYS A 1071 -6.73 -54.99 -26.45
N ILE A 1072 -6.22 -54.03 -27.20
CA ILE A 1072 -7.04 -52.88 -27.64
C ILE A 1072 -8.05 -53.37 -28.67
N SER A 1073 -9.34 -53.13 -28.40
CA SER A 1073 -10.46 -53.44 -29.28
C SER A 1073 -10.87 -52.23 -30.11
N GLU A 1074 -11.71 -52.44 -31.12
CA GLU A 1074 -12.34 -51.34 -31.87
C GLU A 1074 -13.18 -50.42 -30.94
N SER A 1075 -13.80 -50.96 -29.89
CA SER A 1075 -14.55 -50.20 -28.87
C SER A 1075 -13.68 -49.42 -27.87
N ASP A 1076 -12.36 -49.61 -27.90
CA ASP A 1076 -11.40 -48.79 -27.15
C ASP A 1076 -10.87 -47.60 -27.98
N LEU A 1077 -11.34 -47.43 -29.21
CA LEU A 1077 -10.96 -46.33 -30.09
C LEU A 1077 -12.00 -45.20 -30.02
N ILE A 1078 -11.52 -43.96 -30.00
CA ILE A 1078 -12.34 -42.75 -30.13
C ILE A 1078 -12.41 -42.41 -31.62
N ASP A 1079 -13.64 -42.37 -32.15
CA ASP A 1079 -13.99 -42.23 -33.58
C ASP A 1079 -13.20 -43.15 -34.52
N SER A 1080 -12.82 -44.36 -34.06
CA SER A 1080 -11.95 -45.30 -34.77
C SER A 1080 -10.60 -44.73 -35.24
N LYS A 1081 -10.15 -43.61 -34.63
CA LYS A 1081 -8.97 -42.81 -35.02
C LYS A 1081 -7.89 -42.71 -33.95
N VAL A 1082 -8.25 -42.72 -32.67
CA VAL A 1082 -7.29 -42.42 -31.59
C VAL A 1082 -7.59 -43.19 -30.29
N CYS A 1083 -6.56 -43.55 -29.54
CA CYS A 1083 -6.71 -43.94 -28.14
C CYS A 1083 -5.59 -43.33 -27.27
N VAL A 1084 -5.89 -43.10 -25.99
CA VAL A 1084 -5.00 -42.38 -25.06
C VAL A 1084 -4.45 -43.35 -24.01
N LEU A 1085 -3.13 -43.55 -23.99
CA LEU A 1085 -2.43 -44.31 -22.96
C LEU A 1085 -1.91 -43.38 -21.87
N ARG A 1086 -2.05 -43.78 -20.60
CA ARG A 1086 -1.38 -43.13 -19.48
C ARG A 1086 -0.59 -44.11 -18.62
N ALA A 1087 0.68 -43.80 -18.43
CA ALA A 1087 1.57 -44.48 -17.49
C ALA A 1087 1.77 -43.61 -16.22
N GLY A 1088 1.48 -44.19 -15.06
CA GLY A 1088 1.55 -43.52 -13.77
C GLY A 1088 0.53 -42.39 -13.62
N LYS A 1089 0.96 -41.26 -13.05
CA LYS A 1089 0.13 -40.07 -12.82
C LYS A 1089 0.16 -39.05 -13.95
N ALA A 1090 1.25 -38.99 -14.72
CA ALA A 1090 1.58 -37.82 -15.56
C ALA A 1090 2.22 -38.14 -16.94
N SER A 1091 2.51 -39.40 -17.28
CA SER A 1091 3.04 -39.74 -18.61
C SER A 1091 1.89 -40.13 -19.53
N TYR A 1092 1.58 -39.30 -20.51
CA TYR A 1092 0.46 -39.47 -21.44
C TYR A 1092 0.94 -39.62 -22.88
N HIS A 1093 0.37 -40.58 -23.59
CA HIS A 1093 0.77 -40.96 -24.95
C HIS A 1093 -0.48 -41.14 -25.82
N ILE A 1094 -0.53 -40.43 -26.94
CA ILE A 1094 -1.66 -40.38 -27.86
C ILE A 1094 -1.35 -41.29 -29.05
N VAL A 1095 -2.10 -42.39 -29.20
CA VAL A 1095 -1.97 -43.31 -30.34
C VAL A 1095 -2.89 -42.83 -31.44
N ASN A 1096 -2.32 -42.16 -32.45
CA ASN A 1096 -3.03 -41.77 -33.66
C ASN A 1096 -2.98 -42.93 -34.66
N ILE A 1097 -4.13 -43.36 -35.16
CA ILE A 1097 -4.25 -44.54 -36.04
C ILE A 1097 -4.22 -44.09 -37.50
N VAL A 1098 -3.31 -44.69 -38.24
CA VAL A 1098 -3.11 -44.50 -39.69
C VAL A 1098 -3.37 -45.78 -40.47
#